data_AF-A0A8T4P5T7-F1
#
_entry.id   AF-A0A8T4P5T7-F1
#
_cell.length_a   1.000
_cell.length_b   1.000
_cell.length_c   1.000
_cell.angle_alpha   90.00
_cell.angle_beta   90.00
_cell.angle_gamma   90.00
#
_symmetry.space_group_name_H-M   'P 1'
#
loop_
_entity.id
_entity.type
_entity.pdbx_description
1 polymer ?
#
loop_
_entity_poly.entity_id
_entity_poly.type
_entity_poly.pdbx_seq_one_letter_code
_entity_poly.pdbx_strand_id
1 'polypeptide(L)'
;MLFKKRLLLLLLTILPSIILSASVSAIQITSLSELYGSDTLRIFEFNIKNNNTAALDSVNWSFDTRNNNIINNTQNVSLAVDENLTVFVAYNFSGRGTFVLNATAFNGTLTDSEFLTVIVSDIVITDLNYLYLNQTEFIFEFVVNNTAATTLTGINWSISMGDSTTINSITPFNLSSGENIRVYIHHNYTTIGRYIVTASAYDSINNYSTTLSVKTNTTPVISPLSDVTFFEDQYNDTVNLSKYVTDEDSPAELTWTVTGNSSSTVRVNILSNSRINLTSAPNYNNELAGGINITFTVTDTDGLIDNDTVLVIVKKLNDPPNITWYTPENLVVFVPVNDELQFNHTSEDIDSPTLYYNWSLDGTTQSTSQAWLYQPTMADTGDHIVNLTVTDGELTDSIQWNITVYITYCNGNYNATMTQWIINSNVLCQNETIPFAANLIVQNNGNLTFRNITLQVNNSVNGQYGITIQSGGKMYILDKDNDKSTANDRSVIERGGTSGYSILANPGAVFEMKNSKLTGAGWNAVINNRGLEISADNVIIENSEITTNYNGLTILSNSNLIENNDFVSNTNYGIYVTGLNNKISNNIINTSLGSTGILAENIPSNLLIDNNIITSPVNKACIEFDNVDQSNITNNNITLCSYGIFFESTQLIDSSTNNFIKGNMITQSSKGIYFKTALNNKILNTLISGNTRGIEFQNGTQTEPGSDNNIIQDSVISSSSEYDIYYSQKSGNNTLINTTFTISKVDSDGGNLTVKWHLDVYVNDSNGNNANNAMVNGYDRNNNLEFSESTNSSGWIRRQIMEELSFLPDQPPPKKFKHVYKTNYTITASNSSYKATAAVNLTESKSITLTIEPVPLYIHNLSVLNASEKNRTFEFLITNQLTANITDISWQFDTKDNNIINSINNIILIPGETIFTYIKYNFSTTGTYNVNATAINGSLKDSINLNVTIS
;
A
#
# COMPACT_ATOMS: atom_id res chain seq x y z
N MET A 1 3.50 32.14 -30.32
CA MET A 1 4.14 31.86 -31.65
C MET A 1 5.26 30.85 -31.41
N LEU A 2 5.01 29.54 -31.52
CA LEU A 2 5.28 28.68 -32.71
C LEU A 2 6.76 28.72 -33.16
N PHE A 3 7.60 27.80 -32.65
CA PHE A 3 8.05 26.52 -33.25
C PHE A 3 9.13 26.68 -34.34
N LYS A 4 10.40 26.27 -34.11
CA LYS A 4 11.00 24.92 -34.34
C LYS A 4 12.50 25.02 -33.97
N LYS A 5 13.25 24.01 -33.48
CA LYS A 5 13.03 22.60 -33.12
C LYS A 5 14.20 22.15 -32.21
N ARG A 6 13.88 21.33 -31.20
CA ARG A 6 14.76 20.64 -30.23
C ARG A 6 15.56 19.47 -30.83
N LEU A 7 16.71 19.14 -30.19
CA LEU A 7 17.15 17.80 -29.72
C LEU A 7 18.51 17.98 -28.99
N LEU A 8 18.94 17.37 -27.89
CA LEU A 8 18.41 16.59 -26.74
C LEU A 8 19.65 16.21 -25.88
N LEU A 9 19.52 16.22 -24.53
CA LEU A 9 20.29 15.51 -23.46
C LEU A 9 21.83 15.56 -23.44
N LEU A 10 22.46 16.15 -22.41
CA LEU A 10 22.72 15.63 -21.05
C LEU A 10 24.02 14.80 -20.96
N LEU A 11 25.13 15.43 -20.56
CA LEU A 11 25.91 15.00 -19.40
C LEU A 11 26.82 16.12 -18.89
N LEU A 12 26.76 16.31 -17.57
CA LEU A 12 27.65 17.09 -16.73
C LEU A 12 29.08 16.51 -16.81
N THR A 13 30.10 17.38 -16.88
CA THR A 13 31.26 17.48 -15.97
C THR A 13 32.54 17.98 -16.67
N ILE A 14 33.03 19.13 -16.20
CA ILE A 14 34.43 19.58 -16.10
C ILE A 14 35.16 19.89 -17.43
N LEU A 15 35.31 21.18 -17.72
CA LEU A 15 36.40 21.68 -18.57
C LEU A 15 37.53 22.20 -17.67
N PRO A 16 38.72 21.59 -17.68
CA PRO A 16 39.90 22.21 -17.11
C PRO A 16 40.56 23.15 -18.13
N SER A 17 41.14 24.22 -17.61
CA SER A 17 41.98 25.17 -18.35
C SER A 17 43.14 24.45 -19.06
N ILE A 18 43.35 24.86 -20.30
CA ILE A 18 44.26 24.31 -21.31
C ILE A 18 45.72 24.45 -20.88
N ILE A 19 46.45 23.33 -20.82
CA ILE A 19 47.93 23.29 -20.82
C ILE A 19 48.38 23.17 -22.27
N LEU A 20 49.20 24.11 -22.73
CA LEU A 20 49.86 24.05 -24.03
C LEU A 20 51.04 23.06 -23.94
N SER A 21 50.80 21.76 -24.11
CA SER A 21 51.88 20.77 -24.24
C SER A 21 52.21 20.57 -25.72
N ALA A 22 53.37 21.06 -26.16
CA ALA A 22 53.97 20.56 -27.39
C ALA A 22 54.17 19.04 -27.23
N SER A 23 53.55 18.24 -28.09
CA SER A 23 53.63 16.78 -28.04
C SER A 23 55.05 16.33 -28.43
N VAL A 24 55.91 16.11 -27.45
CA VAL A 24 57.23 15.50 -27.68
C VAL A 24 57.01 14.05 -28.14
N SER A 25 57.61 13.67 -29.27
CA SER A 25 57.52 12.29 -29.78
C SER A 25 58.11 11.31 -28.76
N ALA A 26 57.39 10.20 -28.53
CA ALA A 26 57.77 9.19 -27.52
C ALA A 26 59.12 8.53 -27.82
N ILE A 27 59.48 8.35 -29.09
CA ILE A 27 60.84 8.08 -29.55
C ILE A 27 61.31 9.28 -30.38
N GLN A 28 62.52 9.77 -30.14
CA GLN A 28 63.00 10.97 -30.82
C GLN A 28 64.48 10.85 -31.24
N ILE A 29 64.82 11.27 -32.45
CA ILE A 29 66.19 11.58 -32.84
C ILE A 29 66.48 13.02 -32.42
N THR A 30 67.33 13.17 -31.41
CA THR A 30 67.61 14.47 -30.78
C THR A 30 68.72 15.25 -31.45
N SER A 31 69.56 14.59 -32.26
CA SER A 31 70.60 15.22 -33.05
C SER A 31 71.00 14.32 -34.23
N LEU A 32 71.36 14.94 -35.36
CA LEU A 32 72.08 14.31 -36.46
C LEU A 32 73.15 15.28 -36.97
N SER A 33 74.41 14.87 -36.97
CA SER A 33 75.53 15.73 -37.38
C SER A 33 76.64 14.97 -38.12
N GLU A 34 77.43 15.69 -38.91
CA GLU A 34 78.69 15.22 -39.48
C GLU A 34 79.81 15.50 -38.48
N LEU A 35 80.53 14.47 -38.06
CA LEU A 35 81.66 14.59 -37.14
C LEU A 35 83.00 14.74 -37.85
N TYR A 36 83.13 14.15 -39.04
CA TYR A 36 84.38 14.15 -39.79
C TYR A 36 84.13 13.98 -41.28
N GLY A 37 84.91 14.71 -42.09
CA GLY A 37 84.94 14.54 -43.53
C GLY A 37 86.32 14.73 -44.14
N SER A 38 86.69 13.82 -45.04
CA SER A 38 87.90 13.92 -45.86
C SER A 38 87.63 13.32 -47.23
N ASP A 39 87.88 14.09 -48.30
CA ASP A 39 87.54 13.75 -49.70
C ASP A 39 86.08 13.26 -49.80
N THR A 40 85.85 11.96 -50.08
CA THR A 40 84.51 11.37 -50.13
C THR A 40 84.09 10.60 -48.87
N LEU A 41 85.00 10.37 -47.91
CA LEU A 41 84.68 9.68 -46.65
C LEU A 41 84.08 10.65 -45.62
N ARG A 42 82.99 10.24 -44.97
CA ARG A 42 82.29 10.98 -43.93
C ARG A 42 81.94 10.09 -42.74
N ILE A 43 81.92 10.65 -41.53
CA ILE A 43 81.44 9.99 -40.31
C ILE A 43 80.33 10.84 -39.70
N PHE A 44 79.20 10.20 -39.40
CA PHE A 44 78.01 10.83 -38.84
C PHE A 44 77.72 10.30 -37.44
N GLU A 45 77.08 11.14 -36.63
CA GLU A 45 76.54 10.77 -35.32
C GLU A 45 75.08 11.19 -35.22
N PHE A 46 74.24 10.31 -34.66
CA PHE A 46 72.89 10.68 -34.24
C PHE A 46 72.48 10.00 -32.93
N ASN A 47 71.62 10.69 -32.16
CA ASN A 47 71.21 10.28 -30.81
C ASN A 47 69.70 10.00 -30.76
N ILE A 48 69.33 8.80 -30.33
CA ILE A 48 67.93 8.35 -30.19
C ILE A 48 67.56 8.38 -28.71
N LYS A 49 66.50 9.10 -28.34
CA LYS A 49 66.00 9.22 -26.97
C LYS A 49 64.64 8.57 -26.80
N ASN A 50 64.44 7.87 -25.68
CA ASN A 50 63.11 7.51 -25.20
C ASN A 50 62.56 8.65 -24.32
N ASN A 51 61.60 9.42 -24.84
CA ASN A 51 60.88 10.45 -24.07
C ASN A 51 59.53 9.95 -23.53
N ASN A 52 59.24 8.66 -23.67
CA ASN A 52 58.01 8.07 -23.15
C ASN A 52 58.10 7.89 -21.63
N THR A 53 56.94 7.81 -20.96
CA THR A 53 56.87 7.60 -19.50
C THR A 53 57.11 6.14 -19.09
N ALA A 54 57.34 5.25 -20.05
CA ALA A 54 57.69 3.85 -19.85
C ALA A 54 58.89 3.44 -20.73
N ALA A 55 59.57 2.35 -20.35
CA ALA A 55 60.65 1.78 -21.15
C ALA A 55 60.15 1.31 -22.52
N LEU A 56 60.95 1.52 -23.56
CA LEU A 56 60.68 1.07 -24.92
C LEU A 56 61.50 -0.17 -25.23
N ASP A 57 60.83 -1.31 -25.40
CA ASP A 57 61.48 -2.57 -25.79
C ASP A 57 61.52 -2.75 -27.30
N SER A 58 62.64 -3.17 -27.87
CA SER A 58 62.83 -3.40 -29.31
C SER A 58 63.02 -2.16 -30.20
N VAL A 59 63.69 -1.12 -29.70
CA VAL A 59 64.13 0.05 -30.49
C VAL A 59 65.17 -0.36 -31.53
N ASN A 60 65.01 0.12 -32.77
CA ASN A 60 65.94 -0.08 -33.89
C ASN A 60 66.05 1.19 -34.77
N TRP A 61 67.01 1.23 -35.70
CA TRP A 61 67.29 2.40 -36.54
C TRP A 61 67.80 2.04 -37.95
N SER A 62 67.64 2.99 -38.87
CA SER A 62 68.20 2.98 -40.22
C SER A 62 68.82 4.33 -40.59
N PHE A 63 69.80 4.32 -41.50
CA PHE A 63 70.49 5.50 -42.00
C PHE A 63 70.56 5.46 -43.54
N ASP A 64 69.72 6.27 -44.18
CA ASP A 64 69.69 6.43 -45.64
C ASP A 64 70.63 7.55 -46.05
N THR A 65 71.68 7.18 -46.77
CA THR A 65 72.72 8.12 -47.22
C THR A 65 72.28 8.95 -48.43
N ARG A 66 71.12 8.63 -49.04
CA ARG A 66 70.66 9.16 -50.34
C ARG A 66 71.71 9.11 -51.45
N ASN A 67 72.68 8.23 -51.30
CA ASN A 67 73.67 7.84 -52.29
C ASN A 67 73.48 6.36 -52.68
N ASN A 68 72.22 5.98 -52.93
CA ASN A 68 71.78 4.61 -53.25
C ASN A 68 72.15 3.53 -52.21
N ASN A 69 72.34 3.89 -50.94
CA ASN A 69 72.63 2.94 -49.87
C ASN A 69 71.91 3.31 -48.56
N ILE A 70 71.22 2.33 -47.96
CA ILE A 70 70.56 2.43 -46.66
C ILE A 70 71.21 1.42 -45.70
N ILE A 71 71.75 1.91 -44.60
CA ILE A 71 72.39 1.11 -43.56
C ILE A 71 71.34 0.83 -42.47
N ASN A 72 70.99 -0.43 -42.25
CA ASN A 72 70.01 -0.84 -41.24
C ASN A 72 70.71 -1.55 -40.09
N ASN A 73 70.31 -1.25 -38.86
CA ASN A 73 70.80 -1.97 -37.70
C ASN A 73 70.08 -3.33 -37.54
N THR A 74 70.84 -4.35 -37.16
CA THR A 74 70.40 -5.76 -37.17
C THR A 74 70.03 -6.31 -35.79
N GLN A 75 70.23 -5.52 -34.73
CA GLN A 75 69.91 -5.89 -33.35
C GLN A 75 69.03 -4.84 -32.69
N ASN A 76 67.94 -5.25 -32.06
CA ASN A 76 67.10 -4.31 -31.33
C ASN A 76 67.67 -4.06 -29.91
N VAL A 77 67.41 -2.88 -29.37
CA VAL A 77 67.84 -2.44 -28.04
C VAL A 77 66.60 -2.01 -27.22
N SER A 78 66.60 -2.25 -25.91
CA SER A 78 65.59 -1.66 -25.01
C SER A 78 66.14 -0.37 -24.40
N LEU A 79 65.34 0.69 -24.38
CA LEU A 79 65.70 1.99 -23.78
C LEU A 79 64.77 2.31 -22.60
N ALA A 80 65.34 2.54 -21.42
CA ALA A 80 64.60 3.03 -20.26
C ALA A 80 64.07 4.47 -20.48
N VAL A 81 63.20 4.94 -19.59
CA VAL A 81 62.68 6.31 -19.62
C VAL A 81 63.86 7.29 -19.55
N ASP A 82 63.88 8.27 -20.45
CA ASP A 82 64.93 9.29 -20.62
C ASP A 82 66.32 8.78 -21.04
N GLU A 83 66.46 7.50 -21.41
CA GLU A 83 67.71 6.93 -21.89
C GLU A 83 68.00 7.31 -23.36
N ASN A 84 69.28 7.52 -23.68
CA ASN A 84 69.78 7.85 -25.01
C ASN A 84 70.65 6.72 -25.60
N LEU A 85 70.47 6.45 -26.89
CA LEU A 85 71.35 5.63 -27.71
C LEU A 85 72.06 6.49 -28.75
N THR A 86 73.39 6.54 -28.69
CA THR A 86 74.24 7.21 -29.69
C THR A 86 74.67 6.24 -30.77
N VAL A 87 74.52 6.64 -32.04
CA VAL A 87 74.87 5.84 -33.22
C VAL A 87 75.91 6.59 -34.06
N PHE A 88 76.96 5.86 -34.46
CA PHE A 88 77.98 6.36 -35.39
C PHE A 88 77.92 5.61 -36.72
N VAL A 89 77.94 6.35 -37.83
CA VAL A 89 77.93 5.78 -39.19
C VAL A 89 79.06 6.36 -40.02
N ALA A 90 79.99 5.53 -40.46
CA ALA A 90 81.01 5.91 -41.44
C ALA A 90 80.55 5.51 -42.86
N TYR A 91 80.61 6.45 -43.81
CA TYR A 91 80.20 6.22 -45.19
C TYR A 91 81.10 6.94 -46.19
N ASN A 92 81.42 6.27 -47.30
CA ASN A 92 82.22 6.82 -48.39
C ASN A 92 81.33 7.10 -49.61
N PHE A 93 81.20 8.38 -49.99
CA PHE A 93 80.37 8.80 -51.11
C PHE A 93 81.00 8.45 -52.46
N SER A 94 80.18 8.08 -53.43
CA SER A 94 80.64 7.62 -54.75
C SER A 94 80.98 8.77 -55.70
N GLY A 95 80.68 10.02 -55.33
CA GLY A 95 80.96 11.21 -56.12
C GLY A 95 80.80 12.52 -55.33
N ARG A 96 81.19 13.63 -55.96
CA ARG A 96 81.00 15.00 -55.46
C ARG A 96 79.56 15.46 -55.70
N GLY A 97 79.02 16.23 -54.77
CA GLY A 97 77.64 16.69 -54.82
C GLY A 97 77.07 16.99 -53.43
N THR A 98 75.80 17.36 -53.42
CA THR A 98 75.04 17.64 -52.19
C THR A 98 74.09 16.49 -51.91
N PHE A 99 74.20 15.87 -50.74
CA PHE A 99 73.40 14.71 -50.32
C PHE A 99 72.59 15.07 -49.08
N VAL A 100 71.29 14.75 -49.05
CA VAL A 100 70.43 14.98 -47.88
C VAL A 100 70.19 13.65 -47.19
N LEU A 101 70.96 13.36 -46.15
CA LEU A 101 70.93 12.11 -45.40
C LEU A 101 69.68 12.05 -44.52
N ASN A 102 69.22 10.84 -44.19
CA ASN A 102 68.07 10.61 -43.31
C ASN A 102 68.37 9.51 -42.29
N ALA A 103 68.41 9.86 -41.00
CA ALA A 103 68.44 8.90 -39.90
C ALA A 103 67.00 8.63 -39.45
N THR A 104 66.64 7.38 -39.17
CA THR A 104 65.30 7.01 -38.71
C THR A 104 65.38 6.03 -37.55
N ALA A 105 64.67 6.30 -36.46
CA ALA A 105 64.57 5.46 -35.27
C ALA A 105 63.12 5.00 -35.10
N PHE A 106 62.91 3.72 -34.79
CA PHE A 106 61.58 3.16 -34.68
C PHE A 106 61.49 2.02 -33.66
N ASN A 107 60.28 1.80 -33.16
CA ASN A 107 59.93 0.68 -32.31
C ASN A 107 58.46 0.29 -32.53
N GLY A 108 58.25 -0.74 -33.34
CA GLY A 108 56.91 -1.25 -33.70
C GLY A 108 56.03 -0.20 -34.38
N THR A 109 55.33 0.61 -33.59
CA THR A 109 54.39 1.65 -34.02
C THR A 109 54.94 3.08 -33.91
N LEU A 110 56.02 3.30 -33.15
CA LEU A 110 56.62 4.62 -32.99
C LEU A 110 57.77 4.79 -33.99
N THR A 111 57.88 5.96 -34.61
CA THR A 111 58.97 6.30 -35.55
C THR A 111 59.30 7.78 -35.47
N ASP A 112 60.58 8.11 -35.64
CA ASP A 112 61.06 9.48 -35.81
C ASP A 112 62.23 9.53 -36.79
N SER A 113 62.39 10.64 -37.50
CA SER A 113 63.38 10.80 -38.57
C SER A 113 64.00 12.19 -38.56
N GLU A 114 65.31 12.28 -38.81
CA GLU A 114 66.04 13.55 -38.90
C GLU A 114 66.93 13.60 -40.14
N PHE A 115 67.05 14.79 -40.75
CA PHE A 115 67.75 14.99 -42.02
C PHE A 115 68.99 15.87 -41.90
N LEU A 116 70.05 15.56 -42.65
CA LEU A 116 71.28 16.36 -42.71
C LEU A 116 71.75 16.56 -44.15
N THR A 117 72.02 17.80 -44.56
CA THR A 117 72.61 18.08 -45.88
C THR A 117 74.13 18.10 -45.81
N VAL A 118 74.79 17.29 -46.63
CA VAL A 118 76.25 17.15 -46.71
C VAL A 118 76.73 17.52 -48.10
N ILE A 119 77.73 18.40 -48.19
CA ILE A 119 78.34 18.82 -49.45
C ILE A 119 79.72 18.18 -49.59
N VAL A 120 79.95 17.52 -50.72
CA VAL A 120 81.24 16.96 -51.12
C VAL A 120 81.73 17.75 -52.34
N SER A 121 82.64 18.70 -52.14
CA SER A 121 83.26 19.55 -53.16
C SER A 121 84.79 19.59 -52.97
N ASP A 122 85.54 20.01 -53.98
CA ASP A 122 87.01 20.18 -53.92
C ASP A 122 87.44 21.57 -53.45
N ILE A 123 86.61 22.59 -53.72
CA ILE A 123 86.73 23.93 -53.14
C ILE A 123 85.50 24.21 -52.29
N VAL A 124 85.72 24.69 -51.06
CA VAL A 124 84.65 25.00 -50.11
C VAL A 124 84.96 26.32 -49.40
N ILE A 125 83.95 27.18 -49.28
CA ILE A 125 84.02 28.34 -48.40
C ILE A 125 83.41 27.98 -47.05
N THR A 126 84.19 28.16 -45.98
CA THR A 126 83.74 28.04 -44.59
C THR A 126 83.82 29.41 -43.90
N ASP A 127 83.20 29.52 -42.73
CA ASP A 127 83.32 30.69 -41.84
C ASP A 127 82.96 32.04 -42.47
N LEU A 128 81.98 32.10 -43.41
CA LEU A 128 81.44 33.40 -43.84
C LEU A 128 80.65 34.03 -42.69
N ASN A 129 81.28 34.97 -41.99
CA ASN A 129 80.74 35.68 -40.83
C ASN A 129 81.13 37.16 -40.87
N TYR A 130 80.61 37.95 -39.92
CA TYR A 130 81.17 39.27 -39.61
C TYR A 130 81.77 39.26 -38.20
N LEU A 131 82.90 39.94 -38.03
CA LEU A 131 83.64 40.07 -36.78
C LEU A 131 83.31 41.35 -36.01
N TYR A 132 82.71 42.32 -36.69
CA TYR A 132 82.40 43.63 -36.14
C TYR A 132 81.14 44.19 -36.79
N LEU A 133 80.28 44.80 -35.98
CA LEU A 133 79.14 45.60 -36.39
C LEU A 133 79.08 46.85 -35.51
N ASN A 134 79.08 48.03 -36.12
CA ASN A 134 78.69 49.28 -35.46
C ASN A 134 77.76 50.09 -36.36
N GLN A 135 76.46 50.02 -36.07
CA GLN A 135 75.35 50.61 -36.83
C GLN A 135 75.33 50.19 -38.29
N THR A 136 76.20 50.76 -39.13
CA THR A 136 76.30 50.48 -40.57
C THR A 136 77.64 49.91 -41.02
N GLU A 137 78.65 49.86 -40.14
CA GLU A 137 80.02 49.42 -40.44
C GLU A 137 80.24 47.94 -40.08
N PHE A 138 80.72 47.14 -41.03
CA PHE A 138 80.95 45.69 -40.91
C PHE A 138 82.37 45.28 -41.32
N ILE A 139 82.96 44.32 -40.60
CA ILE A 139 84.14 43.57 -41.05
C ILE A 139 83.73 42.11 -41.27
N PHE A 140 83.69 41.67 -42.52
CA PHE A 140 83.41 40.28 -42.90
C PHE A 140 84.67 39.43 -42.91
N GLU A 141 84.51 38.15 -42.59
CA GLU A 141 85.52 37.12 -42.82
C GLU A 141 84.93 35.94 -43.60
N PHE A 142 85.76 35.24 -44.38
CA PHE A 142 85.46 33.90 -44.89
C PHE A 142 86.75 33.15 -45.20
N VAL A 143 86.69 31.82 -45.20
CA VAL A 143 87.84 30.93 -45.44
C VAL A 143 87.60 30.11 -46.70
N VAL A 144 88.53 30.13 -47.65
CA VAL A 144 88.52 29.27 -48.83
C VAL A 144 89.43 28.07 -48.55
N ASN A 145 88.88 26.85 -48.63
CA ASN A 145 89.57 25.61 -48.34
C ASN A 145 89.71 24.75 -49.60
N ASN A 146 90.86 24.08 -49.74
CA ASN A 146 91.03 22.96 -50.67
C ASN A 146 90.76 21.64 -49.93
N THR A 147 89.64 21.02 -50.23
CA THR A 147 89.20 19.72 -49.68
C THR A 147 89.53 18.54 -50.59
N ALA A 148 90.11 18.79 -51.77
CA ALA A 148 90.60 17.74 -52.65
C ALA A 148 91.86 17.07 -52.09
N ALA A 149 92.11 15.82 -52.47
CA ALA A 149 93.36 15.11 -52.16
C ALA A 149 94.58 15.64 -52.95
N THR A 150 94.38 16.60 -53.86
CA THR A 150 95.41 17.18 -54.75
C THR A 150 95.49 18.69 -54.61
N THR A 151 96.62 19.29 -55.01
CA THR A 151 96.76 20.75 -55.10
C THR A 151 95.83 21.34 -56.15
N LEU A 152 95.03 22.34 -55.76
CA LEU A 152 94.22 23.15 -56.66
C LEU A 152 94.99 24.41 -57.05
N THR A 153 94.98 24.76 -58.34
CA THR A 153 95.75 25.89 -58.88
C THR A 153 94.86 26.93 -59.55
N GLY A 154 95.20 28.20 -59.38
CA GLY A 154 94.48 29.32 -60.02
C GLY A 154 93.14 29.66 -59.37
N ILE A 155 93.02 29.41 -58.06
CA ILE A 155 91.84 29.78 -57.27
C ILE A 155 91.75 31.30 -57.15
N ASN A 156 90.55 31.86 -57.31
CA ASN A 156 90.23 33.25 -57.00
C ASN A 156 88.95 33.32 -56.15
N TRP A 157 88.67 34.49 -55.56
CA TRP A 157 87.46 34.72 -54.76
C TRP A 157 86.80 36.06 -55.07
N SER A 158 85.50 36.14 -54.78
CA SER A 158 84.71 37.37 -54.79
C SER A 158 83.74 37.41 -53.63
N ILE A 159 83.30 38.60 -53.23
CA ILE A 159 82.26 38.81 -52.23
C ILE A 159 81.30 39.93 -52.68
N SER A 160 80.01 39.63 -52.76
CA SER A 160 78.95 40.61 -52.99
C SER A 160 78.37 41.03 -51.65
N MET A 161 78.22 42.33 -51.39
CA MET A 161 77.74 42.86 -50.10
C MET A 161 76.22 43.02 -50.01
N GLY A 162 75.50 42.69 -51.09
CA GLY A 162 74.03 42.77 -51.12
C GLY A 162 73.47 44.18 -51.34
N ASP A 163 74.31 45.21 -51.45
CA ASP A 163 73.94 46.61 -51.72
C ASP A 163 74.40 47.09 -53.12
N SER A 164 74.57 46.14 -54.05
CA SER A 164 75.19 46.31 -55.38
C SER A 164 76.71 46.47 -55.38
N THR A 165 77.37 46.41 -54.22
CA THR A 165 78.84 46.36 -54.14
C THR A 165 79.34 44.93 -54.28
N THR A 166 80.35 44.69 -55.13
CA THR A 166 81.06 43.39 -55.23
C THR A 166 82.56 43.62 -55.25
N ILE A 167 83.28 42.89 -54.40
CA ILE A 167 84.73 42.97 -54.22
C ILE A 167 85.32 41.67 -54.73
N ASN A 168 86.26 41.75 -55.68
CA ASN A 168 86.91 40.59 -56.28
C ASN A 168 88.40 40.58 -55.91
N SER A 169 88.98 39.40 -55.72
CA SER A 169 90.44 39.29 -55.60
C SER A 169 91.11 39.47 -56.97
N ILE A 170 92.22 40.18 -56.95
CA ILE A 170 93.03 40.53 -58.13
C ILE A 170 94.22 39.59 -58.35
N THR A 171 94.49 38.68 -57.41
CA THR A 171 95.63 37.75 -57.45
C THR A 171 95.15 36.32 -57.21
N PRO A 172 95.15 35.45 -58.23
CA PRO A 172 94.88 34.03 -58.04
C PRO A 172 95.94 33.38 -57.15
N PHE A 173 95.56 32.35 -56.40
CA PHE A 173 96.43 31.58 -55.51
C PHE A 173 96.24 30.08 -55.72
N ASN A 174 97.18 29.29 -55.22
CA ASN A 174 97.12 27.83 -55.22
C ASN A 174 96.98 27.36 -53.78
N LEU A 175 96.24 26.28 -53.56
CA LEU A 175 96.11 25.63 -52.26
C LEU A 175 96.49 24.16 -52.40
N SER A 176 97.43 23.66 -51.61
CA SER A 176 97.71 22.23 -51.48
C SER A 176 96.54 21.51 -50.80
N SER A 177 96.50 20.18 -50.89
CA SER A 177 95.45 19.40 -50.22
C SER A 177 95.37 19.75 -48.74
N GLY A 178 94.18 20.15 -48.27
CA GLY A 178 93.92 20.56 -46.88
C GLY A 178 94.37 21.98 -46.51
N GLU A 179 95.00 22.74 -47.42
CA GLU A 179 95.33 24.15 -47.16
C GLU A 179 94.12 25.06 -47.31
N ASN A 180 94.17 26.21 -46.64
CA ASN A 180 93.15 27.24 -46.71
C ASN A 180 93.74 28.65 -46.71
N ILE A 181 92.90 29.61 -47.08
CA ILE A 181 93.18 31.05 -46.93
C ILE A 181 91.98 31.72 -46.28
N ARG A 182 92.24 32.64 -45.36
CA ARG A 182 91.22 33.49 -44.75
C ARG A 182 91.23 34.89 -45.37
N VAL A 183 90.06 35.40 -45.66
CA VAL A 183 89.82 36.71 -46.29
C VAL A 183 89.07 37.59 -45.30
N TYR A 184 89.51 38.85 -45.15
CA TYR A 184 88.86 39.87 -44.34
C TYR A 184 88.44 41.05 -45.21
N ILE A 185 87.20 41.54 -45.04
CA ILE A 185 86.63 42.60 -45.88
C ILE A 185 85.91 43.62 -45.02
N HIS A 186 86.35 44.87 -45.09
CA HIS A 186 85.65 45.98 -44.45
C HIS A 186 84.62 46.59 -45.42
N HIS A 187 83.38 46.78 -44.95
CA HIS A 187 82.28 47.40 -45.71
C HIS A 187 81.40 48.27 -44.81
N ASN A 188 80.95 49.42 -45.30
CA ASN A 188 80.06 50.32 -44.56
C ASN A 188 78.82 50.62 -45.42
N TYR A 189 77.63 50.26 -44.91
CA TYR A 189 76.36 50.46 -45.59
C TYR A 189 75.88 51.91 -45.48
N THR A 190 75.36 52.49 -46.56
CA THR A 190 74.91 53.90 -46.55
C THR A 190 73.49 54.10 -46.04
N THR A 191 72.73 53.03 -45.86
CA THR A 191 71.33 53.04 -45.42
C THR A 191 71.10 51.94 -44.42
N ILE A 192 70.14 52.15 -43.52
CA ILE A 192 69.69 51.09 -42.63
C ILE A 192 68.88 50.09 -43.44
N GLY A 193 69.15 48.79 -43.30
CA GLY A 193 68.44 47.75 -44.03
C GLY A 193 68.99 46.35 -43.79
N ARG A 194 68.41 45.38 -44.50
CA ARG A 194 68.85 43.99 -44.50
C ARG A 194 69.59 43.67 -45.79
N TYR A 195 70.78 43.10 -45.67
CA TYR A 195 71.66 42.77 -46.79
C TYR A 195 71.99 41.28 -46.82
N ILE A 196 72.20 40.73 -48.02
CA ILE A 196 72.66 39.34 -48.22
C ILE A 196 74.05 39.41 -48.84
N VAL A 197 75.04 39.05 -48.03
CA VAL A 197 76.44 38.97 -48.41
C VAL A 197 76.70 37.60 -49.02
N THR A 198 77.34 37.54 -50.18
CA THR A 198 77.63 36.28 -50.89
C THR A 198 79.12 36.19 -51.19
N ALA A 199 79.84 35.28 -50.53
CA ALA A 199 81.23 34.97 -50.85
C ALA A 199 81.29 33.82 -51.85
N SER A 200 82.17 33.91 -52.83
CA SER A 200 82.40 32.91 -53.87
C SER A 200 83.89 32.62 -54.04
N ALA A 201 84.24 31.39 -54.34
CA ALA A 201 85.60 30.93 -54.59
C ALA A 201 85.59 29.93 -55.75
N TYR A 202 86.49 30.11 -56.71
CA TYR A 202 86.45 29.38 -57.97
C TYR A 202 87.83 29.22 -58.61
N ASP A 203 88.01 28.15 -59.38
CA ASP A 203 89.13 27.95 -60.32
C ASP A 203 88.56 27.66 -61.73
N SER A 204 89.32 27.03 -62.64
CA SER A 204 88.84 26.70 -63.98
C SER A 204 87.82 25.56 -64.06
N ILE A 205 87.64 24.80 -62.97
CA ILE A 205 86.82 23.59 -62.86
C ILE A 205 85.78 23.72 -61.74
N ASN A 206 86.19 24.25 -60.60
CA ASN A 206 85.44 24.31 -59.35
C ASN A 206 84.85 25.70 -59.13
N ASN A 207 83.63 25.77 -58.62
CA ASN A 207 83.01 27.02 -58.19
C ASN A 207 82.12 26.73 -56.97
N TYR A 208 82.33 27.46 -55.88
CA TYR A 208 81.55 27.36 -54.66
C TYR A 208 81.19 28.75 -54.14
N SER A 209 79.97 28.91 -53.62
CA SER A 209 79.55 30.15 -52.98
C SER A 209 78.71 29.87 -51.74
N THR A 210 78.76 30.79 -50.77
CA THR A 210 77.96 30.77 -49.55
C THR A 210 77.45 32.17 -49.23
N THR A 211 76.35 32.27 -48.48
CA THR A 211 75.70 33.54 -48.17
C THR A 211 75.52 33.78 -46.68
N LEU A 212 75.47 35.05 -46.27
CA LEU A 212 75.23 35.53 -44.92
C LEU A 212 74.27 36.72 -44.97
N SER A 213 73.22 36.72 -44.15
CA SER A 213 72.31 37.87 -44.04
C SER A 213 72.70 38.75 -42.85
N VAL A 214 72.76 40.07 -43.04
CA VAL A 214 73.05 41.06 -42.00
C VAL A 214 72.00 42.18 -41.95
N LYS A 215 71.78 42.80 -40.79
CA LYS A 215 70.84 43.91 -40.53
C LYS A 215 71.53 45.02 -39.72
N THR A 216 71.12 46.26 -39.93
CA THR A 216 71.49 47.48 -39.16
C THR A 216 70.24 48.01 -38.40
N ASN A 217 70.33 48.53 -37.15
CA ASN A 217 69.15 48.88 -36.29
C ASN A 217 69.39 50.02 -35.25
N THR A 218 68.33 50.62 -34.67
CA THR A 218 68.26 51.71 -33.64
C THR A 218 67.33 51.39 -32.45
N THR A 219 67.47 52.10 -31.31
CA THR A 219 66.73 51.82 -30.04
C THR A 219 65.30 52.39 -30.03
N PRO A 220 64.30 51.70 -29.43
CA PRO A 220 62.95 52.26 -29.21
C PRO A 220 62.94 53.35 -28.13
N VAL A 221 61.96 54.27 -28.16
CA VAL A 221 61.82 55.38 -27.21
C VAL A 221 60.43 55.42 -26.58
N ILE A 222 60.35 55.40 -25.24
CA ILE A 222 59.10 55.54 -24.47
C ILE A 222 58.91 56.97 -23.95
N SER A 223 57.68 57.45 -24.00
CA SER A 223 57.24 58.72 -23.40
C SER A 223 56.53 58.48 -22.06
N PRO A 224 56.53 59.46 -21.13
CA PRO A 224 56.01 59.26 -19.77
C PRO A 224 54.57 58.75 -19.72
N LEU A 225 54.35 57.66 -18.99
CA LEU A 225 53.07 57.05 -18.67
C LEU A 225 52.45 57.73 -17.44
N SER A 226 51.12 57.72 -17.34
CA SER A 226 50.39 58.33 -16.21
C SER A 226 50.03 57.32 -15.13
N ASP A 227 50.08 57.75 -13.87
CA ASP A 227 49.64 56.98 -12.69
C ASP A 227 48.18 56.50 -12.81
N VAL A 228 47.90 55.31 -12.26
CA VAL A 228 46.59 54.65 -12.37
C VAL A 228 45.98 54.42 -10.99
N THR A 229 44.69 54.73 -10.82
CA THR A 229 43.92 54.41 -9.63
C THR A 229 42.64 53.67 -10.00
N PHE A 230 42.32 52.58 -9.31
CA PHE A 230 41.07 51.82 -9.47
C PHE A 230 40.66 51.13 -8.15
N PHE A 231 39.41 50.69 -8.04
CA PHE A 231 38.93 49.92 -6.89
C PHE A 231 39.31 48.44 -7.04
N GLU A 232 39.55 47.74 -5.93
CA GLU A 232 39.68 46.27 -5.97
C GLU A 232 38.42 45.62 -6.57
N ASP A 233 38.60 44.41 -7.10
CA ASP A 233 37.60 43.64 -7.86
C ASP A 233 37.07 44.31 -9.15
N GLN A 234 37.67 45.44 -9.52
CA GLN A 234 37.53 46.04 -10.83
C GLN A 234 38.84 45.91 -11.62
N TYR A 235 38.77 46.25 -12.91
CA TYR A 235 39.94 46.30 -13.78
C TYR A 235 40.06 47.68 -14.43
N ASN A 236 41.28 48.04 -14.82
CA ASN A 236 41.54 49.22 -15.64
C ASN A 236 42.21 48.80 -16.95
N ASP A 237 41.56 49.10 -18.09
CA ASP A 237 42.03 48.81 -19.46
C ASP A 237 42.26 50.07 -20.31
N THR A 238 42.37 51.21 -19.64
CA THR A 238 42.37 52.54 -20.29
C THR A 238 43.73 52.90 -20.89
N VAL A 239 44.82 52.32 -20.38
CA VAL A 239 46.18 52.62 -20.83
C VAL A 239 46.53 51.77 -22.05
N ASN A 240 46.81 52.44 -23.17
CA ASN A 240 47.26 51.84 -24.42
C ASN A 240 48.72 52.25 -24.68
N LEU A 241 49.64 51.32 -24.46
CA LEU A 241 51.10 51.53 -24.53
C LEU A 241 51.57 51.93 -25.93
N SER A 242 50.87 51.51 -26.99
CA SER A 242 51.20 51.89 -28.39
C SER A 242 51.17 53.41 -28.64
N LYS A 243 50.48 54.19 -27.79
CA LYS A 243 50.44 55.66 -27.89
C LYS A 243 51.65 56.35 -27.28
N TYR A 244 52.48 55.62 -26.54
CA TYR A 244 53.56 56.16 -25.73
C TYR A 244 54.93 55.69 -26.19
N VAL A 245 55.03 54.95 -27.30
CA VAL A 245 56.31 54.46 -27.83
C VAL A 245 56.48 54.83 -29.30
N THR A 246 57.72 55.13 -29.69
CA THR A 246 58.13 55.33 -31.08
C THR A 246 59.44 54.60 -31.35
N ASP A 247 59.55 53.94 -32.50
CA ASP A 247 60.74 53.27 -33.01
C ASP A 247 60.85 53.55 -34.51
N GLU A 248 62.00 54.05 -34.96
CA GLU A 248 62.21 54.51 -36.34
C GLU A 248 62.39 53.35 -37.35
N ASP A 249 62.74 52.15 -36.88
CA ASP A 249 63.05 51.00 -37.74
C ASP A 249 61.90 50.00 -37.86
N SER A 250 61.02 49.90 -36.86
CA SER A 250 59.85 49.00 -36.88
C SER A 250 58.77 49.37 -35.87
N PRO A 251 57.78 50.21 -36.22
CA PRO A 251 56.70 50.58 -35.30
C PRO A 251 55.71 49.43 -34.97
N ALA A 252 55.88 48.23 -35.55
CA ALA A 252 54.92 47.12 -35.44
C ALA A 252 55.44 45.87 -34.70
N GLU A 253 56.73 45.80 -34.34
CA GLU A 253 57.35 44.60 -33.75
C GLU A 253 58.04 44.92 -32.40
N LEU A 254 57.33 45.64 -31.52
CA LEU A 254 57.79 45.95 -30.17
C LEU A 254 57.21 44.97 -29.16
N THR A 255 58.06 44.41 -28.30
CA THR A 255 57.66 43.53 -27.21
C THR A 255 57.67 44.30 -25.90
N TRP A 256 56.60 44.15 -25.12
CA TRP A 256 56.49 44.78 -23.80
C TRP A 256 56.68 43.74 -22.71
N THR A 257 57.51 44.08 -21.73
CA THR A 257 57.64 43.34 -20.47
C THR A 257 57.27 44.26 -19.31
N VAL A 258 56.78 43.67 -18.23
CA VAL A 258 56.35 44.39 -17.03
C VAL A 258 57.02 43.78 -15.82
N THR A 259 57.46 44.64 -14.90
CA THR A 259 58.05 44.26 -13.62
C THR A 259 57.45 45.12 -12.51
N GLY A 260 57.50 44.64 -11.26
CA GLY A 260 56.86 45.28 -10.11
C GLY A 260 55.40 44.83 -9.85
N ASN A 261 54.80 44.08 -10.79
CA ASN A 261 53.52 43.42 -10.60
C ASN A 261 53.65 42.06 -9.87
N SER A 262 52.60 41.64 -9.15
CA SER A 262 52.55 40.38 -8.41
C SER A 262 51.17 39.76 -8.45
N SER A 263 51.08 38.43 -8.36
CA SER A 263 49.81 37.72 -8.21
C SER A 263 49.09 38.03 -6.90
N SER A 264 49.80 38.55 -5.90
CA SER A 264 49.29 38.88 -4.55
C SER A 264 48.94 40.35 -4.34
N THR A 265 49.19 41.24 -5.32
CA THR A 265 48.89 42.68 -5.22
C THR A 265 48.23 43.20 -6.49
N VAL A 266 49.00 43.73 -7.46
CA VAL A 266 48.50 44.18 -8.76
C VAL A 266 48.98 43.21 -9.83
N ARG A 267 48.03 42.68 -10.60
CA ARG A 267 48.26 41.84 -11.77
C ARG A 267 48.16 42.70 -13.03
N VAL A 268 49.08 42.46 -13.96
CA VAL A 268 49.14 43.18 -15.23
C VAL A 268 49.11 42.16 -16.35
N ASN A 269 48.17 42.32 -17.26
CA ASN A 269 48.12 41.57 -18.50
C ASN A 269 48.25 42.53 -19.68
N ILE A 270 49.26 42.33 -20.51
CA ILE A 270 49.45 43.13 -21.73
C ILE A 270 48.75 42.39 -22.86
N LEU A 271 47.68 43.00 -23.39
CA LEU A 271 46.87 42.44 -24.45
C LEU A 271 47.57 42.60 -25.82
N SER A 272 47.17 41.80 -26.80
CA SER A 272 47.76 41.78 -28.16
C SER A 272 47.69 43.11 -28.91
N ASN A 273 46.86 44.05 -28.47
CA ASN A 273 46.75 45.41 -29.02
C ASN A 273 47.54 46.46 -28.22
N SER A 274 48.50 46.03 -27.38
CA SER A 274 49.29 46.90 -26.48
C SER A 274 48.48 47.66 -25.43
N ARG A 275 47.24 47.24 -25.14
CA ARG A 275 46.50 47.72 -23.97
C ARG A 275 46.89 46.92 -22.74
N ILE A 276 47.07 47.59 -21.62
CA ILE A 276 47.27 46.91 -20.34
C ILE A 276 45.92 46.72 -19.67
N ASN A 277 45.70 45.55 -19.10
CA ASN A 277 44.62 45.29 -18.16
C ASN A 277 45.26 45.15 -16.77
N LEU A 278 44.96 46.12 -15.91
CA LEU A 278 45.38 46.14 -14.51
C LEU A 278 44.24 45.61 -13.65
N THR A 279 44.53 44.65 -12.79
CA THR A 279 43.59 44.08 -11.81
C THR A 279 44.29 43.95 -10.45
N SER A 280 43.53 43.98 -9.35
CA SER A 280 44.04 43.58 -8.05
C SER A 280 44.13 42.06 -7.94
N ALA A 281 44.77 41.55 -6.88
CA ALA A 281 44.59 40.17 -6.46
C ALA A 281 43.11 39.95 -6.06
N PRO A 282 42.57 38.73 -6.17
CA PRO A 282 41.25 38.42 -5.64
C PRO A 282 41.17 38.71 -4.13
N ASN A 283 40.07 39.32 -3.67
CA ASN A 283 39.76 39.61 -2.26
C ASN A 283 40.86 40.44 -1.57
N TYR A 284 41.24 41.57 -2.16
CA TYR A 284 42.50 42.23 -1.83
C TYR A 284 42.53 43.04 -0.53
N ASN A 285 41.46 43.52 0.11
CA ASN A 285 41.32 44.07 1.49
C ASN A 285 42.32 45.08 2.12
N ASN A 286 43.53 45.28 1.59
CA ASN A 286 44.55 46.19 2.13
C ASN A 286 44.65 47.44 1.26
N GLU A 287 44.16 48.58 1.75
CA GLU A 287 44.39 49.87 1.09
C GLU A 287 45.91 50.14 0.95
N LEU A 288 46.40 50.21 -0.29
CA LEU A 288 47.79 50.58 -0.57
C LEU A 288 47.96 52.09 -0.44
N ALA A 289 48.00 52.59 0.80
CA ALA A 289 48.29 53.99 1.13
C ALA A 289 49.75 54.32 0.77
N GLY A 290 50.04 54.42 -0.53
CA GLY A 290 51.37 54.61 -1.10
C GLY A 290 51.53 54.12 -2.54
N GLY A 291 50.61 53.29 -3.04
CA GLY A 291 50.68 52.68 -4.38
C GLY A 291 51.84 51.69 -4.58
N ILE A 292 51.87 51.01 -5.72
CA ILE A 292 52.96 50.12 -6.15
C ILE A 292 53.53 50.64 -7.47
N ASN A 293 54.87 50.68 -7.57
CA ASN A 293 55.57 51.04 -8.80
C ASN A 293 55.57 49.85 -9.77
N ILE A 294 55.02 50.04 -10.96
CA ILE A 294 55.02 49.08 -12.05
C ILE A 294 55.84 49.65 -13.20
N THR A 295 56.90 48.95 -13.58
CA THR A 295 57.80 49.37 -14.65
C THR A 295 57.47 48.61 -15.94
N PHE A 296 57.17 49.34 -17.00
CA PHE A 296 56.97 48.83 -18.35
C PHE A 296 58.26 49.02 -19.15
N THR A 297 58.80 47.94 -19.69
CA THR A 297 59.98 47.95 -20.56
C THR A 297 59.55 47.55 -21.97
N VAL A 298 59.86 48.38 -22.95
CA VAL A 298 59.68 48.06 -24.37
C VAL A 298 61.01 47.60 -24.95
N THR A 299 60.96 46.57 -25.78
CA THR A 299 62.12 45.95 -26.41
C THR A 299 61.85 45.77 -27.90
N ASP A 300 62.78 46.21 -28.74
CA ASP A 300 62.71 45.95 -30.19
C ASP A 300 63.17 44.53 -30.53
N THR A 301 63.10 44.18 -31.82
CA THR A 301 63.47 42.84 -32.31
C THR A 301 64.96 42.51 -32.16
N ASP A 302 65.81 43.52 -31.99
CA ASP A 302 67.26 43.37 -31.85
C ASP A 302 67.72 43.48 -30.38
N GLY A 303 66.78 43.57 -29.44
CA GLY A 303 67.02 43.52 -28.00
C GLY A 303 67.36 44.87 -27.36
N LEU A 304 67.20 45.97 -28.08
CA LEU A 304 67.36 47.32 -27.55
C LEU A 304 66.11 47.73 -26.77
N ILE A 305 66.31 48.43 -25.65
CA ILE A 305 65.23 48.67 -24.68
C ILE A 305 65.12 50.14 -24.24
N ASP A 306 63.90 50.51 -23.88
CA ASP A 306 63.60 51.71 -23.07
C ASP A 306 62.50 51.37 -22.04
N ASN A 307 62.41 52.09 -20.94
CA ASN A 307 61.45 51.79 -19.87
C ASN A 307 60.91 53.02 -19.15
N ASP A 308 59.70 52.89 -18.59
CA ASP A 308 59.09 53.88 -17.72
C ASP A 308 58.33 53.23 -16.56
N THR A 309 58.18 53.94 -15.44
CA THR A 309 57.56 53.44 -14.21
C THR A 309 56.34 54.24 -13.82
N VAL A 310 55.23 53.54 -13.55
CA VAL A 310 53.92 54.10 -13.19
C VAL A 310 53.57 53.74 -11.75
N LEU A 311 52.98 54.67 -11.00
CA LEU A 311 52.40 54.37 -9.69
C LEU A 311 50.96 53.85 -9.85
N VAL A 312 50.68 52.65 -9.33
CA VAL A 312 49.33 52.05 -9.31
C VAL A 312 48.77 52.01 -7.90
N ILE A 313 47.61 52.62 -7.71
CA ILE A 313 46.89 52.68 -6.42
C ILE A 313 45.58 51.88 -6.52
N VAL A 314 45.43 50.87 -5.65
CA VAL A 314 44.18 50.11 -5.50
C VAL A 314 43.44 50.63 -4.27
N LYS A 315 42.19 51.05 -4.45
CA LYS A 315 41.30 51.48 -3.36
C LYS A 315 40.44 50.32 -2.88
N LYS A 316 40.23 50.24 -1.57
CA LYS A 316 39.35 49.25 -0.96
C LYS A 316 37.91 49.41 -1.49
N LEU A 317 37.25 48.30 -1.78
CA LEU A 317 35.82 48.23 -2.09
C LEU A 317 35.20 47.18 -1.19
N ASN A 318 34.10 47.52 -0.53
CA ASN A 318 33.51 46.64 0.47
C ASN A 318 32.88 45.38 -0.15
N ASP A 319 33.28 44.21 0.34
CA ASP A 319 32.72 42.89 0.04
C ASP A 319 31.55 42.54 0.97
N PRO A 320 30.55 41.76 0.54
CA PRO A 320 29.54 41.23 1.45
C PRO A 320 30.14 40.17 2.39
N PRO A 321 29.58 40.00 3.60
CA PRO A 321 29.91 38.87 4.45
C PRO A 321 29.69 37.54 3.72
N ASN A 322 30.40 36.49 4.11
CA ASN A 322 30.29 35.15 3.53
C ASN A 322 29.87 34.14 4.60
N ILE A 323 28.70 33.52 4.46
CA ILE A 323 28.25 32.42 5.33
C ILE A 323 28.96 31.11 4.90
N THR A 324 29.99 30.71 5.64
CA THR A 324 30.83 29.54 5.31
C THR A 324 30.28 28.21 5.80
N TRP A 325 29.42 28.23 6.82
CA TRP A 325 28.75 27.03 7.32
C TRP A 325 27.47 27.37 8.07
N TYR A 326 26.50 26.46 8.04
CA TYR A 326 25.22 26.61 8.72
C TYR A 326 24.61 25.24 9.07
N THR A 327 23.68 25.22 10.01
CA THR A 327 22.83 24.08 10.34
C THR A 327 21.41 24.56 10.62
N PRO A 328 20.36 23.79 10.26
CA PRO A 328 20.38 22.52 9.52
C PRO A 328 20.94 22.64 8.09
N GLU A 329 21.67 21.63 7.61
CA GLU A 329 22.18 21.63 6.22
C GLU A 329 21.04 21.50 5.20
N ASN A 330 19.99 20.75 5.54
CA ASN A 330 18.79 20.64 4.73
C ASN A 330 17.92 21.90 4.88
N LEU A 331 17.64 22.56 3.76
CA LEU A 331 16.83 23.78 3.70
C LEU A 331 15.32 23.53 3.79
N VAL A 332 14.87 22.26 3.75
CA VAL A 332 13.48 21.87 4.01
C VAL A 332 13.44 20.99 5.24
N VAL A 333 12.91 21.51 6.35
CA VAL A 333 12.95 20.84 7.65
C VAL A 333 11.54 20.60 8.15
N PHE A 334 11.31 19.40 8.69
CA PHE A 334 10.06 19.04 9.35
C PHE A 334 10.34 18.87 10.83
N VAL A 335 9.67 19.65 11.68
CA VAL A 335 9.86 19.62 13.13
C VAL A 335 8.51 19.43 13.83
N PRO A 336 8.36 18.48 14.76
CA PRO A 336 7.13 18.37 15.51
C PRO A 336 7.04 19.48 16.58
N VAL A 337 5.82 19.85 16.95
CA VAL A 337 5.58 20.79 18.06
C VAL A 337 6.25 20.31 19.35
N ASN A 338 6.79 21.26 20.13
CA ASN A 338 7.54 21.05 21.36
C ASN A 338 8.90 20.36 21.22
N ASP A 339 9.32 19.96 20.02
CA ASP A 339 10.71 19.59 19.78
C ASP A 339 11.57 20.84 19.57
N GLU A 340 12.88 20.66 19.71
CA GLU A 340 13.87 21.72 19.57
C GLU A 340 14.61 21.61 18.23
N LEU A 341 14.71 22.72 17.50
CA LEU A 341 15.50 22.83 16.28
C LEU A 341 16.59 23.88 16.45
N GLN A 342 17.85 23.44 16.47
CA GLN A 342 19.01 24.32 16.61
C GLN A 342 19.45 24.85 15.24
N PHE A 343 19.42 26.18 15.12
CA PHE A 343 20.09 26.92 14.05
C PHE A 343 21.43 27.45 14.51
N ASN A 344 22.46 27.30 13.69
CA ASN A 344 23.79 27.84 13.95
C ASN A 344 24.45 28.19 12.61
N HIS A 345 25.41 29.12 12.63
CA HIS A 345 26.19 29.48 11.46
C HIS A 345 27.60 29.93 11.82
N THR A 346 28.48 29.91 10.83
CA THR A 346 29.75 30.62 10.85
C THR A 346 29.81 31.48 9.60
N SER A 347 30.25 32.73 9.80
CA SER A 347 30.37 33.72 8.75
C SER A 347 31.65 34.49 8.94
N GLU A 348 32.26 34.87 7.83
CA GLU A 348 33.49 35.66 7.79
C GLU A 348 33.32 36.79 6.78
N ASP A 349 34.05 37.87 6.98
CA ASP A 349 34.09 38.98 6.05
C ASP A 349 35.54 39.44 5.95
N ILE A 350 36.01 39.58 4.71
CA ILE A 350 37.42 39.86 4.43
C ILE A 350 37.79 41.30 4.76
N ASP A 351 36.80 42.19 4.84
CA ASP A 351 36.93 43.63 4.97
C ASP A 351 36.61 44.14 6.36
N SER A 352 35.69 43.48 7.08
CA SER A 352 35.23 43.86 8.39
C SER A 352 35.31 42.71 9.39
N PRO A 353 36.00 42.88 10.53
CA PRO A 353 35.99 41.87 11.60
C PRO A 353 34.69 41.88 12.41
N THR A 354 33.78 42.84 12.18
CA THR A 354 32.54 43.00 12.95
C THR A 354 31.34 42.71 12.06
N LEU A 355 30.59 41.67 12.43
CA LEU A 355 29.37 41.24 11.75
C LEU A 355 28.16 41.32 12.69
N TYR A 356 27.01 41.59 12.10
CA TYR A 356 25.71 41.60 12.76
C TYR A 356 24.81 40.53 12.13
N TYR A 357 24.05 39.85 12.97
CA TYR A 357 23.21 38.73 12.55
C TYR A 357 21.75 39.03 12.85
N ASN A 358 20.87 38.52 11.99
CA ASN A 358 19.43 38.58 12.19
C ASN A 358 18.80 37.26 11.74
N TRP A 359 18.38 36.45 12.70
CA TRP A 359 17.47 35.33 12.51
C TRP A 359 16.05 35.87 12.51
N SER A 360 15.28 35.60 11.46
CA SER A 360 13.87 35.95 11.39
C SER A 360 13.00 34.74 11.03
N LEU A 361 11.81 34.68 11.63
CA LEU A 361 10.76 33.71 11.34
C LEU A 361 9.59 34.49 10.73
N ASP A 362 9.21 34.13 9.51
CA ASP A 362 8.18 34.82 8.71
C ASP A 362 8.37 36.34 8.62
N GLY A 363 9.64 36.76 8.49
CA GLY A 363 10.04 38.16 8.41
C GLY A 363 10.13 38.89 9.76
N THR A 364 9.80 38.23 10.89
CA THR A 364 9.94 38.80 12.23
C THR A 364 11.22 38.33 12.91
N THR A 365 12.06 39.26 13.35
CA THR A 365 13.31 38.96 14.07
C THR A 365 13.06 38.14 15.35
N GLN A 366 13.81 37.04 15.47
CA GLN A 366 13.79 36.12 16.62
C GLN A 366 15.09 36.17 17.43
N SER A 367 16.24 36.34 16.77
CA SER A 367 17.55 36.39 17.44
C SER A 367 18.57 37.18 16.63
N THR A 368 19.52 37.81 17.31
CA THR A 368 20.69 38.47 16.72
C THR A 368 22.01 37.83 17.14
N SER A 369 21.94 36.65 17.79
CA SER A 369 23.12 35.87 18.19
C SER A 369 23.61 34.96 17.06
N GLN A 370 24.84 34.43 17.19
CA GLN A 370 25.43 33.45 16.25
C GLN A 370 24.60 32.16 16.11
N ALA A 371 23.73 31.88 17.07
CA ALA A 371 22.86 30.71 17.08
C ALA A 371 21.45 31.09 17.53
N TRP A 372 20.47 30.30 17.10
CA TRP A 372 19.08 30.44 17.51
C TRP A 372 18.49 29.05 17.76
N LEU A 373 17.88 28.85 18.93
CA LEU A 373 17.14 27.64 19.25
C LEU A 373 15.67 27.90 18.98
N TYR A 374 15.11 27.21 17.99
CA TYR A 374 13.69 27.28 17.67
C TYR A 374 12.92 26.21 18.43
N GLN A 375 11.91 26.64 19.20
CA GLN A 375 11.02 25.79 20.01
C GLN A 375 9.56 26.03 19.56
N PRO A 376 9.14 25.42 18.43
CA PRO A 376 7.78 25.57 17.91
C PRO A 376 6.74 25.09 18.92
N THR A 377 5.69 25.88 19.09
CA THR A 377 4.50 25.53 19.88
C THR A 377 3.36 25.10 18.98
N MET A 378 2.23 24.69 19.57
CA MET A 378 1.00 24.40 18.82
C MET A 378 0.48 25.59 17.99
N ALA A 379 0.83 26.83 18.35
CA ALA A 379 0.43 28.02 17.58
C ALA A 379 1.25 28.19 16.30
N ASP A 380 2.41 27.55 16.24
CA ASP A 380 3.37 27.64 15.15
C ASP A 380 3.21 26.49 14.15
N THR A 381 2.05 25.82 14.10
CA THR A 381 1.82 24.73 13.13
C THR A 381 1.60 25.27 11.72
N GLY A 382 2.28 24.69 10.74
CA GLY A 382 2.20 25.11 9.35
C GLY A 382 3.58 25.27 8.72
N ASP A 383 3.60 25.90 7.54
CA ASP A 383 4.83 26.22 6.82
C ASP A 383 5.32 27.61 7.23
N HIS A 384 6.60 27.69 7.58
CA HIS A 384 7.28 28.89 8.03
C HIS A 384 8.58 29.10 7.25
N ILE A 385 8.99 30.35 7.15
CA ILE A 385 10.25 30.74 6.53
C ILE A 385 11.20 31.26 7.60
N VAL A 386 12.32 30.57 7.78
CA VAL A 386 13.43 31.05 8.61
C VAL A 386 14.48 31.66 7.71
N ASN A 387 14.83 32.93 7.95
CA ASN A 387 15.92 33.62 7.26
C ASN A 387 17.01 34.00 8.25
N LEU A 388 18.26 33.66 7.91
CA LEU A 388 19.45 34.28 8.49
C LEU A 388 19.93 35.37 7.53
N THR A 389 20.10 36.58 8.04
CA THR A 389 20.81 37.66 7.35
C THR A 389 22.05 38.02 8.16
N VAL A 390 23.20 38.05 7.49
CA VAL A 390 24.49 38.47 8.05
C VAL A 390 24.91 39.75 7.34
N THR A 391 25.27 40.78 8.09
CA THR A 391 25.68 42.08 7.54
C THR A 391 26.89 42.64 8.26
N ASP A 392 27.75 43.32 7.53
CA ASP A 392 28.86 44.15 8.03
C ASP A 392 28.43 45.60 8.35
N GLY A 393 27.18 45.96 8.02
CA GLY A 393 26.63 47.32 8.15
C GLY A 393 26.37 48.02 6.80
N GLU A 394 26.91 47.51 5.69
CA GLU A 394 26.72 48.04 4.34
C GLU A 394 26.13 47.01 3.38
N LEU A 395 26.68 45.80 3.36
CA LEU A 395 26.27 44.69 2.51
C LEU A 395 25.80 43.50 3.35
N THR A 396 25.12 42.55 2.69
CA THR A 396 24.50 41.40 3.37
C THR A 396 24.66 40.11 2.60
N ASP A 397 24.80 39.01 3.31
CA ASP A 397 24.59 37.64 2.81
C ASP A 397 23.45 36.97 3.60
N SER A 398 22.78 36.01 2.99
CA SER A 398 21.58 35.41 3.58
C SER A 398 21.33 33.97 3.17
N ILE A 399 20.70 33.22 4.06
CA ILE A 399 20.22 31.87 3.81
C ILE A 399 18.81 31.69 4.35
N GLN A 400 18.02 30.88 3.66
CA GLN A 400 16.62 30.62 3.94
C GLN A 400 16.36 29.12 4.15
N TRP A 401 15.57 28.79 5.18
CA TRP A 401 14.96 27.48 5.40
C TRP A 401 13.44 27.57 5.29
N ASN A 402 12.84 26.55 4.67
CA ASN A 402 11.41 26.29 4.71
C ASN A 402 11.14 25.23 5.79
N ILE A 403 10.46 25.63 6.85
CA ILE A 403 10.20 24.78 8.02
C ILE A 403 8.72 24.41 8.04
N THR A 404 8.39 23.13 8.06
CA THR A 404 7.01 22.67 8.32
C THR A 404 6.94 22.15 9.75
N VAL A 405 6.17 22.85 10.58
CA VAL A 405 5.87 22.44 11.95
C VAL A 405 4.59 21.62 11.96
N TYR A 406 4.62 20.44 12.57
CA TYR A 406 3.49 19.51 12.58
C TYR A 406 3.20 18.93 13.97
N ILE A 407 1.97 18.44 14.16
CA ILE A 407 1.58 17.77 15.41
C ILE A 407 1.78 16.26 15.26
N THR A 408 2.37 15.65 16.28
CA THR A 408 2.42 14.19 16.42
C THR A 408 1.43 13.69 17.46
N TYR A 409 0.90 12.50 17.22
CA TYR A 409 -0.02 11.79 18.11
C TYR A 409 0.50 10.37 18.37
N CYS A 410 -0.07 9.72 19.37
CA CYS A 410 0.20 8.33 19.72
C CYS A 410 1.69 8.08 19.98
N ASN A 411 2.29 8.90 20.83
CA ASN A 411 3.73 8.86 21.15
C ASN A 411 4.63 8.93 19.91
N GLY A 412 4.32 9.85 18.97
CA GLY A 412 5.12 10.04 17.75
C GLY A 412 4.83 9.05 16.62
N ASN A 413 3.94 8.07 16.83
CA ASN A 413 3.64 7.06 15.80
C ASN A 413 2.77 7.62 14.66
N TYR A 414 1.99 8.68 14.89
CA TYR A 414 1.22 9.36 13.86
C TYR A 414 1.67 10.83 13.73
N ASN A 415 1.86 11.29 12.49
CA ASN A 415 2.12 12.67 12.15
C ASN A 415 0.94 13.21 11.30
N ALA A 416 0.41 14.38 11.66
CA ALA A 416 -0.71 15.02 10.97
C ALA A 416 -0.49 15.30 9.47
N THR A 417 0.74 15.30 8.96
CA THR A 417 1.04 15.45 7.52
C THR A 417 0.98 14.13 6.74
N MET A 418 0.88 12.99 7.43
CA MET A 418 0.80 11.68 6.78
C MET A 418 -0.52 11.52 6.03
N THR A 419 -0.47 10.95 4.83
CA THR A 419 -1.65 10.54 4.06
C THR A 419 -2.05 9.09 4.33
N GLN A 420 -1.14 8.30 4.90
CA GLN A 420 -1.36 6.93 5.37
C GLN A 420 -0.62 6.70 6.69
N TRP A 421 -1.29 6.07 7.64
CA TRP A 421 -0.71 5.62 8.89
C TRP A 421 -0.66 4.09 8.92
N ILE A 422 0.53 3.53 8.73
CA ILE A 422 0.74 2.09 8.63
C ILE A 422 1.24 1.56 9.97
N ILE A 423 0.50 0.65 10.58
CA ILE A 423 0.88 -0.04 11.82
C ILE A 423 1.51 -1.38 11.46
N ASN A 424 2.80 -1.52 11.74
CA ASN A 424 3.61 -2.73 11.54
C ASN A 424 4.29 -3.23 12.83
N SER A 425 3.97 -2.62 13.96
CA SER A 425 4.51 -2.92 15.30
C SER A 425 3.43 -2.71 16.37
N ASN A 426 3.81 -2.82 17.65
CA ASN A 426 2.91 -2.53 18.77
C ASN A 426 2.80 -1.01 18.98
N VAL A 427 1.60 -0.45 18.84
CA VAL A 427 1.32 0.97 19.06
C VAL A 427 0.19 1.10 20.08
N LEU A 428 0.45 1.84 21.16
CA LEU A 428 -0.54 2.26 22.14
C LEU A 428 -0.78 3.76 21.98
N CYS A 429 -2.01 4.13 21.69
CA CYS A 429 -2.47 5.51 21.69
C CYS A 429 -3.45 5.72 22.83
N GLN A 430 -3.24 6.76 23.65
CA GLN A 430 -4.05 6.95 24.84
C GLN A 430 -4.20 8.41 25.26
N ASN A 431 -5.40 8.77 25.74
CA ASN A 431 -5.74 10.10 26.27
C ASN A 431 -5.52 11.25 25.26
N GLU A 432 -5.84 11.02 23.99
CA GLU A 432 -5.62 11.98 22.90
C GLU A 432 -6.88 12.19 22.06
N THR A 433 -7.07 13.40 21.57
CA THR A 433 -8.04 13.73 20.52
C THR A 433 -7.28 13.97 19.22
N ILE A 434 -7.54 13.15 18.21
CA ILE A 434 -6.76 13.08 16.99
C ILE A 434 -7.64 13.51 15.81
N PRO A 435 -7.45 14.72 15.25
CA PRO A 435 -8.00 15.08 13.96
C PRO A 435 -7.28 14.27 12.88
N PHE A 436 -7.97 13.28 12.31
CA PHE A 436 -7.38 12.24 11.48
C PHE A 436 -7.72 12.45 10.00
N ALA A 437 -6.71 12.73 9.18
CA ALA A 437 -6.84 12.99 7.74
C ALA A 437 -5.95 12.04 6.91
N ALA A 438 -5.92 10.76 7.28
CA ALA A 438 -5.09 9.73 6.66
C ALA A 438 -5.83 8.39 6.57
N ASN A 439 -5.36 7.45 5.76
CA ASN A 439 -5.83 6.06 5.84
C ASN A 439 -5.08 5.30 6.94
N LEU A 440 -5.78 4.70 7.89
CA LEU A 440 -5.19 3.83 8.92
C LEU A 440 -5.16 2.39 8.43
N ILE A 441 -3.96 1.80 8.35
CA ILE A 441 -3.78 0.43 7.88
C ILE A 441 -3.01 -0.36 8.94
N VAL A 442 -3.67 -1.33 9.57
CA VAL A 442 -3.03 -2.28 10.47
C VAL A 442 -2.64 -3.52 9.68
N GLN A 443 -1.35 -3.69 9.40
CA GLN A 443 -0.82 -4.77 8.58
C GLN A 443 -0.57 -6.03 9.41
N ASN A 444 -0.15 -7.12 8.75
CA ASN A 444 0.28 -8.34 9.42
C ASN A 444 1.34 -8.05 10.50
N ASN A 445 1.17 -8.61 11.70
CA ASN A 445 1.96 -8.35 12.92
C ASN A 445 1.83 -6.93 13.51
N GLY A 446 1.13 -6.01 12.85
CA GLY A 446 0.76 -4.74 13.43
C GLY A 446 -0.26 -4.94 14.56
N ASN A 447 -0.09 -4.18 15.64
CA ASN A 447 -0.95 -4.26 16.81
C ASN A 447 -1.23 -2.86 17.36
N LEU A 448 -2.42 -2.35 17.07
CA LEU A 448 -2.86 -1.03 17.50
C LEU A 448 -3.85 -1.14 18.66
N THR A 449 -3.57 -0.43 19.75
CA THR A 449 -4.49 -0.28 20.88
C THR A 449 -4.83 1.18 21.07
N PHE A 450 -6.12 1.50 21.01
CA PHE A 450 -6.71 2.77 21.37
C PHE A 450 -7.32 2.68 22.77
N ARG A 451 -6.96 3.62 23.66
CA ARG A 451 -7.48 3.71 25.03
C ARG A 451 -7.81 5.14 25.41
N ASN A 452 -9.09 5.44 25.67
CA ASN A 452 -9.52 6.81 25.97
C ASN A 452 -9.04 7.82 24.91
N ILE A 453 -9.27 7.51 23.64
CA ILE A 453 -8.93 8.42 22.53
C ILE A 453 -10.19 8.89 21.81
N THR A 454 -10.15 10.07 21.20
CA THR A 454 -11.14 10.47 20.19
C THR A 454 -10.46 10.54 18.84
N LEU A 455 -10.76 9.59 17.94
CA LEU A 455 -10.30 9.62 16.56
C LEU A 455 -11.38 10.30 15.70
N GLN A 456 -11.12 11.54 15.29
CA GLN A 456 -12.03 12.31 14.45
C GLN A 456 -11.62 12.21 12.99
N VAL A 457 -12.29 11.35 12.21
CA VAL A 457 -11.98 11.11 10.80
C VAL A 457 -12.49 12.26 9.93
N ASN A 458 -11.57 13.08 9.42
CA ASN A 458 -11.83 14.32 8.71
C ASN A 458 -11.92 14.10 7.19
N ASN A 459 -13.01 13.46 6.77
CA ASN A 459 -13.33 13.27 5.36
C ASN A 459 -13.97 14.53 4.75
N SER A 460 -13.41 15.03 3.66
CA SER A 460 -14.05 16.08 2.82
C SER A 460 -15.11 15.49 1.89
N VAL A 461 -14.91 14.23 1.46
CA VAL A 461 -15.86 13.43 0.69
C VAL A 461 -16.00 12.05 1.31
N ASN A 462 -17.18 11.42 1.16
CA ASN A 462 -17.45 10.08 1.68
C ASN A 462 -16.35 9.09 1.26
N GLY A 463 -15.75 8.40 2.24
CA GLY A 463 -14.74 7.37 2.00
C GLY A 463 -13.36 7.87 1.58
N GLN A 464 -13.04 9.17 1.71
CA GLN A 464 -11.69 9.69 1.43
C GLN A 464 -10.63 8.99 2.30
N TYR A 465 -10.93 8.82 3.57
CA TYR A 465 -10.12 8.12 4.56
C TYR A 465 -10.96 7.08 5.31
N GLY A 466 -10.31 5.98 5.66
CA GLY A 466 -10.90 4.89 6.44
C GLY A 466 -9.86 4.11 7.23
N ILE A 467 -10.33 3.05 7.87
CA ILE A 467 -9.53 2.15 8.73
C ILE A 467 -9.61 0.75 8.12
N THR A 468 -8.45 0.12 7.90
CA THR A 468 -8.37 -1.25 7.40
C THR A 468 -7.46 -2.07 8.30
N ILE A 469 -8.02 -3.13 8.90
CA ILE A 469 -7.27 -4.17 9.61
C ILE A 469 -7.08 -5.33 8.65
N GLN A 470 -5.85 -5.52 8.19
CA GLN A 470 -5.50 -6.59 7.26
C GLN A 470 -5.35 -7.94 7.98
N SER A 471 -5.26 -9.02 7.21
CA SER A 471 -4.99 -10.36 7.75
C SER A 471 -3.73 -10.37 8.63
N GLY A 472 -3.84 -10.91 9.84
CA GLY A 472 -2.76 -10.92 10.84
C GLY A 472 -2.55 -9.60 11.60
N GLY A 473 -3.25 -8.52 11.24
CA GLY A 473 -3.28 -7.26 11.99
C GLY A 473 -4.22 -7.33 13.18
N LYS A 474 -3.91 -6.58 14.24
CA LYS A 474 -4.70 -6.55 15.49
C LYS A 474 -5.08 -5.12 15.84
N MET A 475 -6.36 -4.89 16.11
CA MET A 475 -6.85 -3.59 16.57
C MET A 475 -7.77 -3.76 17.77
N TYR A 476 -7.49 -2.98 18.81
CA TYR A 476 -8.24 -2.94 20.05
C TYR A 476 -8.73 -1.51 20.29
N ILE A 477 -10.04 -1.33 20.45
CA ILE A 477 -10.67 -0.04 20.78
C ILE A 477 -11.29 -0.19 22.16
N LEU A 478 -10.62 0.37 23.16
CA LEU A 478 -10.91 0.13 24.57
C LEU A 478 -11.11 1.46 25.30
N ASP A 479 -11.83 1.43 26.41
CA ASP A 479 -11.81 2.51 27.39
C ASP A 479 -10.51 2.46 28.24
N LYS A 480 -10.45 3.34 29.24
CA LYS A 480 -9.29 3.44 30.12
C LYS A 480 -9.24 2.33 31.17
N ASP A 481 -10.37 2.01 31.77
CA ASP A 481 -10.46 1.21 33.00
C ASP A 481 -11.30 -0.08 32.88
N ASN A 482 -11.85 -0.35 31.70
CA ASN A 482 -12.72 -1.48 31.41
C ASN A 482 -14.06 -1.43 32.19
N ASP A 483 -14.54 -0.23 32.54
CA ASP A 483 -15.83 0.02 33.20
C ASP A 483 -16.79 0.81 32.29
N LYS A 484 -17.91 0.20 31.88
CA LYS A 484 -18.94 0.87 31.06
C LYS A 484 -19.54 2.12 31.74
N SER A 485 -19.51 2.20 33.08
CA SER A 485 -20.16 3.28 33.83
C SER A 485 -19.44 4.63 33.74
N THR A 486 -18.16 4.63 33.37
CA THR A 486 -17.27 5.81 33.31
C THR A 486 -17.19 6.44 31.91
N ALA A 487 -18.32 6.60 31.21
CA ALA A 487 -18.41 6.98 29.79
C ALA A 487 -17.60 8.18 29.24
N ASN A 488 -16.96 8.99 30.09
CA ASN A 488 -16.04 10.06 29.67
C ASN A 488 -14.67 9.56 29.21
N ASP A 489 -14.30 8.32 29.53
CA ASP A 489 -12.98 7.75 29.21
C ASP A 489 -13.00 6.69 28.09
N ARG A 490 -14.15 6.55 27.43
CA ARG A 490 -14.35 5.68 26.28
C ARG A 490 -13.48 6.12 25.11
N SER A 491 -13.00 5.15 24.33
CA SER A 491 -12.49 5.47 22.99
C SER A 491 -13.67 5.78 22.06
N VAL A 492 -13.55 6.86 21.29
CA VAL A 492 -14.55 7.33 20.32
C VAL A 492 -13.91 7.35 18.94
N ILE A 493 -14.56 6.73 17.96
CA ILE A 493 -14.27 6.96 16.54
C ILE A 493 -15.48 7.68 15.95
N GLU A 494 -15.24 8.88 15.42
CA GLU A 494 -16.28 9.74 14.90
C GLU A 494 -15.88 10.40 13.58
N ARG A 495 -16.86 10.85 12.79
CA ARG A 495 -16.60 11.71 11.62
C ARG A 495 -16.44 13.16 12.08
N GLY A 496 -15.48 13.90 11.51
CA GLY A 496 -15.32 15.33 11.82
C GLY A 496 -16.25 16.26 11.05
N GLY A 497 -16.96 15.76 10.04
CA GLY A 497 -17.90 16.53 9.21
C GLY A 497 -19.17 15.75 8.89
N THR A 498 -19.68 15.91 7.67
CA THR A 498 -20.87 15.19 7.18
C THR A 498 -20.53 13.91 6.42
N SER A 499 -19.31 13.80 5.90
CA SER A 499 -18.83 12.66 5.12
C SER A 499 -18.47 11.48 6.02
N GLY A 500 -18.96 10.30 5.68
CA GLY A 500 -18.69 9.05 6.42
C GLY A 500 -17.34 8.43 6.08
N TYR A 501 -16.91 7.49 6.91
CA TYR A 501 -15.68 6.69 6.79
C TYR A 501 -16.01 5.20 6.96
N SER A 502 -15.13 4.30 6.54
CA SER A 502 -15.32 2.86 6.72
C SER A 502 -14.29 2.27 7.68
N ILE A 503 -14.68 1.20 8.36
CA ILE A 503 -13.79 0.34 9.14
C ILE A 503 -13.93 -1.08 8.61
N LEU A 504 -12.85 -1.64 8.09
CA LEU A 504 -12.82 -2.97 7.47
C LEU A 504 -11.91 -3.90 8.28
N ALA A 505 -12.50 -4.89 8.94
CA ALA A 505 -11.74 -5.97 9.59
C ALA A 505 -11.69 -7.18 8.66
N ASN A 506 -10.61 -7.33 7.90
CA ASN A 506 -10.48 -8.36 6.86
C ASN A 506 -10.31 -9.78 7.43
N PRO A 507 -10.52 -10.84 6.63
CA PRO A 507 -10.34 -12.21 7.09
C PRO A 507 -8.96 -12.45 7.72
N GLY A 508 -8.95 -13.06 8.91
CA GLY A 508 -7.74 -13.34 9.69
C GLY A 508 -7.20 -12.15 10.51
N ALA A 509 -7.89 -11.01 10.54
CA ALA A 509 -7.61 -9.93 11.49
C ALA A 509 -8.07 -10.29 12.92
N VAL A 510 -7.53 -9.60 13.92
CA VAL A 510 -8.08 -9.59 15.29
C VAL A 510 -8.68 -8.21 15.53
N PHE A 511 -9.96 -8.16 15.86
CA PHE A 511 -10.66 -6.91 16.16
C PHE A 511 -11.47 -7.05 17.45
N GLU A 512 -11.26 -6.11 18.36
CA GLU A 512 -11.97 -6.05 19.64
C GLU A 512 -12.35 -4.59 19.93
N MET A 513 -13.63 -4.37 20.23
CA MET A 513 -14.16 -3.07 20.64
C MET A 513 -14.95 -3.23 21.94
N LYS A 514 -14.51 -2.56 23.00
CA LYS A 514 -15.14 -2.65 24.33
C LYS A 514 -15.31 -1.29 24.96
N ASN A 515 -16.46 -1.08 25.60
CA ASN A 515 -16.79 0.16 26.34
C ASN A 515 -16.51 1.44 25.52
N SER A 516 -16.75 1.38 24.21
CA SER A 516 -16.30 2.39 23.25
C SER A 516 -17.47 2.94 22.43
N LYS A 517 -17.22 3.99 21.65
CA LYS A 517 -18.23 4.59 20.77
C LYS A 517 -17.77 4.65 19.32
N LEU A 518 -18.67 4.27 18.41
CA LEU A 518 -18.51 4.41 16.97
C LEU A 518 -19.67 5.22 16.41
N THR A 519 -19.37 6.31 15.70
CA THR A 519 -20.40 7.18 15.12
C THR A 519 -20.04 7.78 13.77
N GLY A 520 -21.03 7.91 12.89
CA GLY A 520 -20.87 8.53 11.57
C GLY A 520 -20.11 7.69 10.54
N ALA A 521 -19.96 6.39 10.78
CA ALA A 521 -19.36 5.44 9.84
C ALA A 521 -20.35 5.05 8.73
N GLY A 522 -19.83 4.88 7.51
CA GLY A 522 -20.56 4.44 6.34
C GLY A 522 -21.42 5.53 5.69
N TRP A 523 -21.84 5.28 4.46
CA TRP A 523 -22.66 6.24 3.70
C TRP A 523 -23.62 5.61 2.68
N ASN A 524 -23.45 4.34 2.29
CA ASN A 524 -24.37 3.64 1.39
C ASN A 524 -24.25 2.11 1.48
N ALA A 525 -25.14 1.40 0.80
CA ALA A 525 -25.24 -0.08 0.83
C ALA A 525 -24.13 -0.81 0.04
N VAL A 526 -23.25 -0.09 -0.64
CA VAL A 526 -22.16 -0.71 -1.41
C VAL A 526 -21.17 -1.36 -0.44
N ILE A 527 -20.66 -2.55 -0.79
CA ILE A 527 -19.65 -3.26 -0.01
C ILE A 527 -18.47 -2.33 0.29
N ASN A 528 -17.92 -2.42 1.51
CA ASN A 528 -16.89 -1.56 2.08
C ASN A 528 -17.32 -0.12 2.43
N ASN A 529 -18.56 0.28 2.15
CA ASN A 529 -19.09 1.62 2.45
C ASN A 529 -20.15 1.61 3.56
N ARG A 530 -20.44 0.45 4.16
CA ARG A 530 -21.61 0.27 5.04
C ARG A 530 -21.37 0.74 6.47
N GLY A 531 -20.12 1.05 6.84
CA GLY A 531 -19.74 1.48 8.18
C GLY A 531 -18.64 0.60 8.73
N LEU A 532 -18.92 -0.11 9.82
CA LEU A 532 -18.06 -1.18 10.33
C LEU A 532 -18.44 -2.51 9.68
N GLU A 533 -17.54 -3.04 8.84
CA GLU A 533 -17.67 -4.33 8.18
C GLU A 533 -16.63 -5.31 8.71
N ILE A 534 -17.11 -6.40 9.33
CA ILE A 534 -16.27 -7.46 9.88
C ILE A 534 -16.33 -8.68 8.98
N SER A 535 -15.19 -9.03 8.40
CA SER A 535 -14.96 -10.28 7.67
C SER A 535 -13.97 -11.20 8.41
N ALA A 536 -13.48 -10.78 9.58
CA ALA A 536 -12.69 -11.57 10.51
C ALA A 536 -13.58 -12.43 11.41
N ASP A 537 -13.19 -13.67 11.69
CA ASP A 537 -13.89 -14.53 12.66
C ASP A 537 -13.49 -14.17 14.10
N ASN A 538 -14.31 -14.55 15.08
CA ASN A 538 -14.03 -14.38 16.52
C ASN A 538 -13.85 -12.91 16.95
N VAL A 539 -14.51 -11.98 16.27
CA VAL A 539 -14.57 -10.57 16.68
C VAL A 539 -15.41 -10.42 17.93
N ILE A 540 -14.96 -9.54 18.84
CA ILE A 540 -15.66 -9.19 20.07
C ILE A 540 -16.04 -7.72 20.03
N ILE A 541 -17.34 -7.43 20.12
CA ILE A 541 -17.87 -6.08 20.29
C ILE A 541 -18.79 -6.09 21.50
N GLU A 542 -18.35 -5.45 22.59
CA GLU A 542 -19.07 -5.47 23.85
C GLU A 542 -19.26 -4.09 24.46
N ASN A 543 -20.37 -3.90 25.17
CA ASN A 543 -20.61 -2.73 26.02
C ASN A 543 -20.46 -1.36 25.29
N SER A 544 -20.63 -1.32 23.98
CA SER A 544 -20.28 -0.18 23.14
C SER A 544 -21.51 0.53 22.56
N GLU A 545 -21.35 1.81 22.24
CA GLU A 545 -22.37 2.66 21.60
C GLU A 545 -22.07 2.79 20.10
N ILE A 546 -23.00 2.32 19.26
CA ILE A 546 -22.84 2.28 17.79
C ILE A 546 -23.99 3.06 17.16
N THR A 547 -23.72 4.32 16.80
CA THR A 547 -24.79 5.29 16.51
C THR A 547 -24.61 6.07 15.24
N THR A 548 -25.71 6.46 14.59
CA THR A 548 -25.68 7.38 13.45
C THR A 548 -24.77 6.89 12.30
N ASN A 549 -24.62 5.57 12.17
CA ASN A 549 -23.89 4.94 11.08
C ASN A 549 -24.87 4.59 9.94
N TYR A 550 -24.34 4.26 8.76
CA TYR A 550 -25.18 3.74 7.68
C TYR A 550 -25.79 2.37 8.05
N ASN A 551 -24.97 1.34 8.18
CA ASN A 551 -25.27 0.18 9.01
C ASN A 551 -24.60 0.38 10.37
N GLY A 552 -25.26 0.00 11.46
CA GLY A 552 -24.60 -0.03 12.77
C GLY A 552 -23.42 -1.01 12.75
N LEU A 553 -23.67 -2.24 12.35
CA LEU A 553 -22.64 -3.28 12.18
C LEU A 553 -22.99 -4.19 10.99
N THR A 554 -21.98 -4.58 10.22
CA THR A 554 -22.09 -5.58 9.15
C THR A 554 -21.13 -6.74 9.45
N ILE A 555 -21.67 -7.95 9.60
CA ILE A 555 -20.95 -9.17 9.92
C ILE A 555 -20.98 -10.08 8.70
N LEU A 556 -19.81 -10.42 8.17
CA LEU A 556 -19.61 -11.24 6.98
C LEU A 556 -18.79 -12.51 7.28
N SER A 557 -18.70 -12.86 8.56
CA SER A 557 -17.80 -13.88 9.11
C SER A 557 -18.48 -14.69 10.22
N ASN A 558 -17.77 -15.65 10.79
CA ASN A 558 -18.31 -16.63 11.72
C ASN A 558 -17.86 -16.39 13.17
N SER A 559 -18.62 -16.94 14.11
CA SER A 559 -18.25 -17.07 15.52
C SER A 559 -17.96 -15.73 16.23
N ASN A 560 -18.63 -14.66 15.84
CA ASN A 560 -18.47 -13.34 16.46
C ASN A 560 -19.40 -13.16 17.66
N LEU A 561 -18.96 -12.36 18.63
CA LEU A 561 -19.69 -12.03 19.85
C LEU A 561 -20.04 -10.54 19.89
N ILE A 562 -21.34 -10.25 19.79
CA ILE A 562 -21.90 -8.90 19.83
C ILE A 562 -22.82 -8.80 21.04
N GLU A 563 -22.32 -8.25 22.15
CA GLU A 563 -23.00 -8.31 23.44
C GLU A 563 -23.10 -6.97 24.19
N ASN A 564 -24.24 -6.67 24.81
CA ASN A 564 -24.45 -5.48 25.66
C ASN A 564 -24.23 -4.12 24.96
N ASN A 565 -24.41 -4.05 23.64
CA ASN A 565 -24.20 -2.83 22.86
C ASN A 565 -25.50 -2.04 22.64
N ASP A 566 -25.34 -0.73 22.42
CA ASP A 566 -26.42 0.22 22.15
C ASP A 566 -26.33 0.67 20.67
N PHE A 567 -27.20 0.15 19.82
CA PHE A 567 -27.31 0.51 18.40
C PHE A 567 -28.42 1.54 18.20
N VAL A 568 -28.07 2.82 18.01
CA VAL A 568 -29.07 3.91 17.98
C VAL A 568 -28.98 4.74 16.70
N SER A 569 -30.13 4.99 16.06
CA SER A 569 -30.25 5.90 14.91
C SER A 569 -29.37 5.53 13.70
N ASN A 570 -29.11 4.24 13.49
CA ASN A 570 -28.46 3.74 12.27
C ASN A 570 -29.49 3.68 11.12
N THR A 571 -29.09 4.01 9.88
CA THR A 571 -30.03 4.40 8.81
C THR A 571 -30.51 3.28 7.89
N ASN A 572 -29.77 2.18 7.76
CA ASN A 572 -30.16 1.06 6.92
C ASN A 572 -30.44 -0.20 7.76
N TYR A 573 -29.44 -0.65 8.52
CA TYR A 573 -29.58 -1.75 9.47
C TYR A 573 -28.99 -1.39 10.83
N GLY A 574 -29.60 -1.88 11.91
CA GLY A 574 -28.92 -1.93 13.21
C GLY A 574 -27.74 -2.89 13.12
N ILE A 575 -28.04 -4.15 12.79
CA ILE A 575 -27.06 -5.20 12.52
C ILE A 575 -27.45 -5.92 11.23
N TYR A 576 -26.50 -6.06 10.32
CA TYR A 576 -26.58 -6.98 9.19
C TYR A 576 -25.61 -8.13 9.44
N VAL A 577 -26.08 -9.37 9.38
CA VAL A 577 -25.26 -10.55 9.67
C VAL A 577 -25.42 -11.61 8.60
N THR A 578 -24.28 -12.12 8.17
CA THR A 578 -24.11 -13.36 7.43
C THR A 578 -23.06 -14.21 8.15
N GLY A 579 -22.98 -15.49 7.81
CA GLY A 579 -22.05 -16.42 8.46
C GLY A 579 -22.61 -17.11 9.72
N LEU A 580 -21.89 -18.14 10.15
CA LEU A 580 -22.34 -19.14 11.13
C LEU A 580 -21.94 -18.78 12.57
N ASN A 581 -22.63 -19.38 13.53
CA ASN A 581 -22.24 -19.37 14.95
C ASN A 581 -22.10 -17.96 15.57
N ASN A 582 -22.70 -16.95 14.96
CA ASN A 582 -22.67 -15.58 15.49
C ASN A 582 -23.63 -15.46 16.68
N LYS A 583 -23.19 -14.78 17.74
CA LYS A 583 -24.00 -14.50 18.94
C LYS A 583 -24.26 -13.00 19.04
N ILE A 584 -25.54 -12.65 19.00
CA ILE A 584 -26.05 -11.28 19.17
C ILE A 584 -26.93 -11.29 20.41
N SER A 585 -26.38 -10.84 21.55
CA SER A 585 -27.09 -10.93 22.83
C SER A 585 -27.10 -9.65 23.66
N ASN A 586 -28.17 -9.45 24.43
CA ASN A 586 -28.26 -8.34 25.39
C ASN A 586 -28.09 -6.93 24.78
N ASN A 587 -28.30 -6.75 23.48
CA ASN A 587 -28.16 -5.45 22.83
C ASN A 587 -29.46 -4.66 22.87
N ILE A 588 -29.35 -3.33 22.90
CA ILE A 588 -30.46 -2.41 22.66
C ILE A 588 -30.34 -1.89 21.24
N ILE A 589 -31.29 -2.22 20.38
CA ILE A 589 -31.29 -1.88 18.96
C ILE A 589 -32.49 -0.99 18.67
N ASN A 590 -32.23 0.31 18.52
CA ASN A 590 -33.22 1.32 18.21
C ASN A 590 -32.84 2.04 16.91
N THR A 591 -33.34 1.53 15.79
CA THR A 591 -32.95 2.02 14.46
C THR A 591 -33.71 3.29 14.05
N SER A 592 -33.23 3.96 13.00
CA SER A 592 -33.95 5.12 12.46
C SER A 592 -35.22 4.71 11.70
N LEU A 593 -36.05 5.69 11.32
CA LEU A 593 -37.27 5.42 10.55
C LEU A 593 -36.95 4.71 9.23
N GLY A 594 -37.58 3.57 8.98
CA GLY A 594 -37.43 2.81 7.74
C GLY A 594 -36.20 1.88 7.68
N SER A 595 -35.59 1.56 8.82
CA SER A 595 -34.38 0.73 8.93
C SER A 595 -34.68 -0.59 9.65
N THR A 596 -34.24 -1.75 9.14
CA THR A 596 -34.43 -3.06 9.82
C THR A 596 -33.52 -3.15 11.06
N GLY A 597 -34.02 -3.70 12.16
CA GLY A 597 -33.25 -3.88 13.41
C GLY A 597 -32.07 -4.84 13.21
N ILE A 598 -32.36 -6.13 13.01
CA ILE A 598 -31.40 -7.16 12.65
C ILE A 598 -31.84 -7.79 11.33
N LEU A 599 -31.00 -7.73 10.31
CA LEU A 599 -31.14 -8.52 9.08
C LEU A 599 -30.14 -9.68 9.13
N ALA A 600 -30.64 -10.90 9.06
CA ALA A 600 -29.87 -12.13 8.95
C ALA A 600 -30.12 -12.76 7.57
N GLU A 601 -29.04 -13.02 6.83
CA GLU A 601 -29.15 -13.45 5.44
C GLU A 601 -28.22 -14.64 5.14
N ASN A 602 -28.75 -15.67 4.48
CA ASN A 602 -28.00 -16.83 3.97
C ASN A 602 -27.20 -17.56 5.07
N ILE A 603 -27.85 -17.87 6.20
CA ILE A 603 -27.22 -18.53 7.35
C ILE A 603 -27.80 -19.94 7.54
N PRO A 604 -27.06 -21.02 7.22
CA PRO A 604 -27.61 -22.37 7.27
C PRO A 604 -27.74 -22.97 8.68
N SER A 605 -27.09 -22.39 9.71
CA SER A 605 -27.27 -22.84 11.11
C SER A 605 -26.65 -21.90 12.15
N ASN A 606 -27.09 -22.08 13.39
CA ASN A 606 -26.41 -21.64 14.61
C ASN A 606 -26.27 -20.12 14.80
N LEU A 607 -27.10 -19.29 14.18
CA LEU A 607 -27.25 -17.91 14.64
C LEU A 607 -27.99 -17.90 15.98
N LEU A 608 -27.49 -17.13 16.95
CA LEU A 608 -28.17 -16.89 18.23
C LEU A 608 -28.47 -15.40 18.37
N ILE A 609 -29.77 -15.06 18.41
CA ILE A 609 -30.27 -13.73 18.77
C ILE A 609 -30.98 -13.87 20.12
N ASP A 610 -30.33 -13.45 21.21
CA ASP A 610 -30.82 -13.70 22.57
C ASP A 610 -30.94 -12.44 23.44
N ASN A 611 -32.06 -12.28 24.12
CA ASN A 611 -32.25 -11.23 25.15
C ASN A 611 -31.98 -9.79 24.66
N ASN A 612 -32.24 -9.48 23.40
CA ASN A 612 -32.12 -8.13 22.85
C ASN A 612 -33.41 -7.33 23.04
N ILE A 613 -33.29 -6.01 23.17
CA ILE A 613 -34.41 -5.06 23.09
C ILE A 613 -34.37 -4.41 21.72
N ILE A 614 -35.38 -4.66 20.88
CA ILE A 614 -35.37 -4.23 19.48
C ILE A 614 -36.59 -3.39 19.15
N THR A 615 -36.35 -2.19 18.66
CA THR A 615 -37.35 -1.25 18.15
C THR A 615 -36.93 -0.72 16.78
N SER A 616 -37.83 -0.87 15.80
CA SER A 616 -37.62 -0.43 14.42
C SER A 616 -38.86 0.34 13.94
N PRO A 617 -38.92 1.65 14.20
CA PRO A 617 -40.12 2.42 13.90
C PRO A 617 -40.33 2.55 12.39
N VAL A 618 -41.49 2.05 11.93
CA VAL A 618 -42.05 2.29 10.59
C VAL A 618 -41.37 1.51 9.43
N ASN A 619 -42.21 0.88 8.60
CA ASN A 619 -41.95 0.21 7.31
C ASN A 619 -40.99 -1.00 7.27
N LYS A 620 -40.29 -1.33 8.36
CA LYS A 620 -39.32 -2.44 8.39
C LYS A 620 -39.46 -3.39 9.59
N ALA A 621 -38.77 -4.52 9.51
CA ALA A 621 -38.79 -5.55 10.52
C ALA A 621 -37.83 -5.23 11.69
N CYS A 622 -38.16 -5.68 12.89
CA CYS A 622 -37.20 -5.69 13.99
C CYS A 622 -36.18 -6.82 13.81
N ILE A 623 -36.64 -8.01 13.44
CA ILE A 623 -35.78 -9.11 13.00
C ILE A 623 -36.27 -9.59 11.63
N GLU A 624 -35.37 -9.66 10.66
CA GLU A 624 -35.61 -10.13 9.30
C GLU A 624 -34.69 -11.31 9.01
N PHE A 625 -35.28 -12.46 8.68
CA PHE A 625 -34.58 -13.68 8.29
C PHE A 625 -34.83 -13.93 6.82
N ASP A 626 -33.80 -13.85 5.98
CA ASP A 626 -33.83 -14.25 4.57
C ASP A 626 -32.89 -15.45 4.38
N ASN A 627 -33.46 -16.60 4.03
CA ASN A 627 -32.71 -17.86 3.92
C ASN A 627 -31.89 -18.22 5.18
N VAL A 628 -32.53 -18.22 6.35
CA VAL A 628 -31.89 -18.55 7.63
C VAL A 628 -32.47 -19.85 8.18
N ASP A 629 -31.60 -20.80 8.50
CA ASP A 629 -31.95 -22.12 8.98
C ASP A 629 -31.37 -22.41 10.36
N GLN A 630 -31.99 -23.36 11.07
CA GLN A 630 -31.47 -23.98 12.31
C GLN A 630 -30.90 -22.97 13.33
N SER A 631 -31.59 -21.83 13.47
CA SER A 631 -31.13 -20.71 14.29
C SER A 631 -32.12 -20.39 15.41
N ASN A 632 -31.63 -19.72 16.44
CA ASN A 632 -32.35 -19.47 17.68
C ASN A 632 -32.63 -17.97 17.86
N ILE A 633 -33.90 -17.63 18.03
CA ILE A 633 -34.34 -16.30 18.45
C ILE A 633 -34.96 -16.46 19.84
N THR A 634 -34.26 -16.04 20.89
CA THR A 634 -34.68 -16.32 22.27
C THR A 634 -34.78 -15.10 23.17
N ASN A 635 -35.79 -15.05 24.02
CA ASN A 635 -35.93 -14.05 25.10
C ASN A 635 -35.88 -12.57 24.67
N ASN A 636 -36.08 -12.25 23.39
CA ASN A 636 -36.00 -10.87 22.91
C ASN A 636 -37.29 -10.09 23.24
N ASN A 637 -37.14 -8.80 23.52
CA ASN A 637 -38.24 -7.85 23.65
C ASN A 637 -38.33 -7.00 22.38
N ILE A 638 -39.32 -7.29 21.55
CA ILE A 638 -39.50 -6.73 20.22
C ILE A 638 -40.75 -5.85 20.22
N THR A 639 -40.60 -4.56 19.94
CA THR A 639 -41.74 -3.63 20.01
C THR A 639 -41.69 -2.50 18.97
N LEU A 640 -42.86 -1.96 18.63
CA LEU A 640 -43.03 -0.80 17.72
C LEU A 640 -42.49 -1.02 16.29
N CYS A 641 -42.55 -2.26 15.80
CA CYS A 641 -42.05 -2.65 14.47
C CYS A 641 -43.17 -2.73 13.41
N SER A 642 -42.87 -2.60 12.11
CA SER A 642 -43.85 -3.04 11.09
C SER A 642 -44.01 -4.55 11.12
N TYR A 643 -42.90 -5.27 11.22
CA TYR A 643 -42.87 -6.71 11.43
C TYR A 643 -42.02 -6.99 12.67
N GLY A 644 -42.55 -7.69 13.67
CA GLY A 644 -41.75 -8.06 14.84
C GLY A 644 -40.62 -9.00 14.42
N ILE A 645 -41.00 -10.20 13.94
CA ILE A 645 -40.11 -11.13 13.25
C ILE A 645 -40.67 -11.39 11.86
N PHE A 646 -39.86 -11.16 10.84
CA PHE A 646 -40.21 -11.40 9.44
C PHE A 646 -39.30 -12.47 8.86
N PHE A 647 -39.89 -13.56 8.40
CA PHE A 647 -39.23 -14.53 7.55
C PHE A 647 -39.52 -14.12 6.11
N GLU A 648 -38.53 -13.52 5.47
CA GLU A 648 -38.60 -13.13 4.07
C GLU A 648 -38.18 -14.28 3.16
N SER A 649 -38.58 -14.15 1.90
CA SER A 649 -38.05 -14.91 0.78
C SER A 649 -37.92 -13.96 -0.39
N THR A 650 -36.68 -13.68 -0.77
CA THR A 650 -36.31 -12.82 -1.90
C THR A 650 -36.11 -13.61 -3.20
N GLN A 651 -35.83 -14.92 -3.12
CA GLN A 651 -35.75 -15.84 -4.25
C GLN A 651 -36.73 -17.01 -4.12
N LEU A 652 -37.14 -17.58 -5.26
CA LEU A 652 -38.16 -18.64 -5.39
C LEU A 652 -37.88 -19.95 -4.61
N ILE A 653 -36.68 -20.11 -4.05
CA ILE A 653 -36.22 -21.32 -3.32
C ILE A 653 -35.67 -21.02 -1.92
N ASP A 654 -35.60 -19.75 -1.54
CA ASP A 654 -34.97 -19.33 -0.29
C ASP A 654 -36.04 -19.29 0.82
N SER A 655 -36.14 -20.40 1.55
CA SER A 655 -37.06 -20.55 2.68
C SER A 655 -36.27 -20.64 3.98
N SER A 656 -36.60 -19.81 4.96
CA SER A 656 -36.07 -19.95 6.31
C SER A 656 -36.73 -21.13 7.04
N THR A 657 -35.93 -22.12 7.47
CA THR A 657 -36.44 -23.38 8.00
C THR A 657 -35.84 -23.84 9.33
N ASN A 658 -36.61 -24.64 10.08
CA ASN A 658 -36.13 -25.29 11.30
C ASN A 658 -35.59 -24.31 12.37
N ASN A 659 -36.07 -23.06 12.37
CA ASN A 659 -35.68 -22.08 13.38
C ASN A 659 -36.50 -22.25 14.66
N PHE A 660 -35.89 -21.90 15.78
CA PHE A 660 -36.50 -22.00 17.10
C PHE A 660 -36.66 -20.62 17.74
N ILE A 661 -37.91 -20.23 17.94
CA ILE A 661 -38.31 -18.94 18.49
C ILE A 661 -38.87 -19.19 19.88
N LYS A 662 -38.13 -18.82 20.94
CA LYS A 662 -38.51 -19.19 22.32
C LYS A 662 -38.46 -18.03 23.30
N GLY A 663 -39.52 -17.83 24.09
CA GLY A 663 -39.49 -16.90 25.21
C GLY A 663 -39.53 -15.41 24.81
N ASN A 664 -39.79 -15.10 23.53
CA ASN A 664 -39.78 -13.71 23.08
C ASN A 664 -41.08 -12.99 23.49
N MET A 665 -41.00 -11.67 23.65
CA MET A 665 -42.13 -10.78 23.81
C MET A 665 -42.22 -9.88 22.58
N ILE A 666 -43.30 -10.00 21.81
CA ILE A 666 -43.49 -9.32 20.52
C ILE A 666 -44.78 -8.50 20.60
N THR A 667 -44.64 -7.18 20.69
CA THR A 667 -45.78 -6.30 20.97
C THR A 667 -45.84 -5.07 20.10
N GLN A 668 -47.04 -4.50 19.92
CA GLN A 668 -47.24 -3.21 19.26
C GLN A 668 -46.67 -3.14 17.83
N SER A 669 -46.59 -4.27 17.13
CA SER A 669 -46.19 -4.35 15.73
C SER A 669 -47.38 -4.42 14.79
N SER A 670 -47.21 -4.04 13.51
CA SER A 670 -48.28 -4.29 12.52
C SER A 670 -48.50 -5.79 12.31
N LYS A 671 -47.43 -6.58 12.18
CA LYS A 671 -47.49 -8.04 12.24
C LYS A 671 -46.51 -8.49 13.31
N GLY A 672 -46.97 -9.28 14.29
CA GLY A 672 -46.09 -9.81 15.33
C GLY A 672 -45.04 -10.73 14.71
N ILE A 673 -45.48 -11.85 14.15
CA ILE A 673 -44.62 -12.74 13.35
C ILE A 673 -45.22 -12.89 11.95
N TYR A 674 -44.38 -12.73 10.94
CA TYR A 674 -44.78 -12.86 9.54
C TYR A 674 -43.95 -13.94 8.85
N PHE A 675 -44.61 -15.02 8.46
CA PHE A 675 -44.02 -16.11 7.70
C PHE A 675 -44.37 -15.96 6.21
N LYS A 676 -43.36 -15.73 5.38
CA LYS A 676 -43.45 -15.82 3.92
C LYS A 676 -42.57 -16.99 3.50
N THR A 677 -43.19 -18.04 2.94
CA THR A 677 -42.55 -19.30 2.50
C THR A 677 -41.62 -19.95 3.53
N ALA A 678 -41.91 -19.81 4.83
CA ALA A 678 -41.07 -20.32 5.91
C ALA A 678 -41.57 -21.69 6.41
N LEU A 679 -40.67 -22.65 6.62
CA LEU A 679 -41.02 -24.05 6.81
C LEU A 679 -40.48 -24.63 8.12
N ASN A 680 -41.22 -25.53 8.77
CA ASN A 680 -40.72 -26.32 9.91
C ASN A 680 -40.22 -25.48 11.11
N ASN A 681 -40.63 -24.22 11.25
CA ASN A 681 -40.19 -23.37 12.36
C ASN A 681 -41.03 -23.66 13.61
N LYS A 682 -40.39 -23.56 14.79
CA LYS A 682 -41.05 -23.82 16.07
C LYS A 682 -41.02 -22.59 16.96
N ILE A 683 -42.20 -22.12 17.34
CA ILE A 683 -42.41 -21.06 18.33
C ILE A 683 -42.80 -21.72 19.66
N LEU A 684 -42.14 -21.34 20.76
CA LEU A 684 -42.37 -21.90 22.09
C LEU A 684 -42.40 -20.79 23.15
N ASN A 685 -43.32 -20.84 24.12
CA ASN A 685 -43.35 -19.92 25.27
C ASN A 685 -43.24 -18.43 24.87
N THR A 686 -43.82 -18.03 23.73
CA THR A 686 -43.67 -16.68 23.18
C THR A 686 -44.95 -15.90 23.40
N LEU A 687 -44.82 -14.64 23.84
CA LEU A 687 -45.92 -13.70 24.01
C LEU A 687 -46.01 -12.79 22.78
N ILE A 688 -47.13 -12.84 22.06
CA ILE A 688 -47.42 -12.04 20.87
C ILE A 688 -48.69 -11.24 21.17
N SER A 689 -48.54 -9.97 21.55
CA SER A 689 -49.68 -9.20 22.08
C SER A 689 -49.77 -7.75 21.61
N GLY A 690 -50.99 -7.26 21.38
CA GLY A 690 -51.22 -5.85 21.03
C GLY A 690 -50.72 -5.46 19.64
N ASN A 691 -50.62 -6.42 18.73
CA ASN A 691 -50.21 -6.22 17.34
C ASN A 691 -51.44 -5.91 16.45
N THR A 692 -51.28 -5.42 15.22
CA THR A 692 -52.43 -5.38 14.29
C THR A 692 -52.83 -6.80 13.90
N ARG A 693 -51.84 -7.62 13.53
CA ARG A 693 -51.98 -9.06 13.35
C ARG A 693 -50.97 -9.79 14.23
N GLY A 694 -51.42 -10.85 14.91
CA GLY A 694 -50.56 -11.67 15.76
C GLY A 694 -49.52 -12.43 14.94
N ILE A 695 -49.97 -13.47 14.24
CA ILE A 695 -49.16 -14.23 13.29
C ILE A 695 -49.80 -14.19 11.91
N GLU A 696 -49.01 -13.89 10.89
CA GLU A 696 -49.43 -13.95 9.49
C GLU A 696 -48.65 -15.03 8.73
N PHE A 697 -49.37 -15.86 8.00
CA PHE A 697 -48.82 -16.82 7.04
C PHE A 697 -49.16 -16.39 5.62
N GLN A 698 -48.15 -16.38 4.76
CA GLN A 698 -48.32 -16.14 3.33
C GLN A 698 -47.68 -17.26 2.51
N ASN A 699 -48.30 -17.52 1.36
CA ASN A 699 -47.69 -18.25 0.27
C ASN A 699 -46.64 -17.41 -0.47
N GLY A 700 -45.75 -18.08 -1.18
CA GLY A 700 -44.98 -17.46 -2.25
C GLY A 700 -45.87 -17.23 -3.47
N THR A 701 -45.57 -17.92 -4.57
CA THR A 701 -46.40 -17.91 -5.79
C THR A 701 -47.35 -19.12 -5.89
N GLN A 702 -48.22 -19.21 -6.91
CA GLN A 702 -49.12 -20.36 -7.12
C GLN A 702 -48.38 -21.72 -7.26
N THR A 703 -47.08 -21.69 -7.53
CA THR A 703 -46.21 -22.86 -7.74
C THR A 703 -45.27 -23.13 -6.56
N GLU A 704 -45.24 -22.27 -5.54
CA GLU A 704 -44.35 -22.42 -4.39
C GLU A 704 -45.06 -23.08 -3.20
N PRO A 705 -44.32 -23.84 -2.37
CA PRO A 705 -44.83 -24.27 -1.08
C PRO A 705 -44.99 -23.05 -0.17
N GLY A 706 -46.22 -22.78 0.27
CA GLY A 706 -46.48 -21.73 1.24
C GLY A 706 -45.90 -22.06 2.60
N SER A 707 -45.95 -21.11 3.54
CA SER A 707 -45.45 -21.35 4.91
C SER A 707 -46.17 -22.55 5.54
N ASP A 708 -45.42 -23.63 5.81
CA ASP A 708 -45.94 -24.97 6.11
C ASP A 708 -45.15 -25.64 7.25
N ASN A 709 -45.83 -26.54 7.96
CA ASN A 709 -45.32 -27.31 9.08
C ASN A 709 -44.71 -26.45 10.21
N ASN A 710 -45.19 -25.21 10.38
CA ASN A 710 -44.77 -24.39 11.53
C ASN A 710 -45.62 -24.76 12.76
N ILE A 711 -44.96 -24.84 13.92
CA ILE A 711 -45.57 -25.25 15.19
C ILE A 711 -45.48 -24.11 16.19
N ILE A 712 -46.64 -23.67 16.70
CA ILE A 712 -46.73 -22.66 17.75
C ILE A 712 -47.22 -23.36 19.00
N GLN A 713 -46.33 -23.48 19.99
CA GLN A 713 -46.54 -24.27 21.18
C GLN A 713 -46.44 -23.42 22.45
N ASP A 714 -47.29 -23.70 23.44
CA ASP A 714 -47.22 -23.10 24.79
C ASP A 714 -47.12 -21.56 24.75
N SER A 715 -47.78 -20.92 23.79
CA SER A 715 -47.61 -19.50 23.47
C SER A 715 -48.90 -18.71 23.65
N VAL A 716 -48.80 -17.39 23.73
CA VAL A 716 -49.96 -16.50 23.91
C VAL A 716 -50.03 -15.53 22.74
N ILE A 717 -51.13 -15.57 22.01
CA ILE A 717 -51.47 -14.61 20.95
C ILE A 717 -52.73 -13.89 21.39
N SER A 718 -52.63 -12.60 21.67
CA SER A 718 -53.73 -11.88 22.30
C SER A 718 -53.78 -10.41 21.90
N SER A 719 -54.94 -9.79 22.11
CA SER A 719 -55.12 -8.35 21.94
C SER A 719 -54.77 -7.81 20.54
N SER A 720 -54.80 -8.66 19.51
CA SER A 720 -54.56 -8.19 18.14
C SER A 720 -55.70 -7.29 17.68
N SER A 721 -55.45 -6.18 16.99
CA SER A 721 -56.54 -5.27 16.59
C SER A 721 -57.39 -5.81 15.43
N GLU A 722 -56.80 -6.58 14.52
CA GLU A 722 -57.50 -7.30 13.44
C GLU A 722 -57.61 -8.80 13.73
N TYR A 723 -56.49 -9.53 13.59
CA TYR A 723 -56.47 -10.99 13.60
C TYR A 723 -55.37 -11.53 14.51
N ASP A 724 -55.67 -12.58 15.29
CA ASP A 724 -54.65 -13.31 16.04
C ASP A 724 -53.84 -14.20 15.08
N ILE A 725 -54.53 -14.88 14.15
CA ILE A 725 -53.92 -15.66 13.07
C ILE A 725 -54.51 -15.22 11.74
N TYR A 726 -53.67 -14.83 10.79
CA TYR A 726 -54.09 -14.40 9.46
C TYR A 726 -53.38 -15.18 8.36
N TYR A 727 -54.13 -15.63 7.37
CA TYR A 727 -53.61 -16.27 6.16
C TYR A 727 -53.88 -15.35 4.97
N SER A 728 -52.86 -14.64 4.50
CA SER A 728 -53.04 -13.59 3.47
C SER A 728 -53.14 -14.13 2.04
N GLN A 729 -52.70 -15.37 1.77
CA GLN A 729 -52.79 -16.11 0.50
C GLN A 729 -52.77 -17.65 0.78
N LYS A 730 -52.77 -18.50 -0.26
CA LYS A 730 -52.75 -19.99 -0.17
C LYS A 730 -51.55 -20.58 0.60
N SER A 731 -51.48 -20.44 1.92
CA SER A 731 -50.37 -20.94 2.74
C SER A 731 -50.49 -22.45 3.01
N GLY A 732 -49.44 -23.06 3.58
CA GLY A 732 -49.44 -24.47 3.98
C GLY A 732 -50.19 -24.75 5.30
N ASN A 733 -49.98 -25.94 5.85
CA ASN A 733 -50.62 -26.40 7.08
C ASN A 733 -49.76 -26.03 8.29
N ASN A 734 -50.37 -25.43 9.31
CA ASN A 734 -49.66 -25.04 10.54
C ASN A 734 -50.40 -25.53 11.78
N THR A 735 -49.68 -25.71 12.89
CA THR A 735 -50.23 -26.32 14.10
C THR A 735 -50.07 -25.40 15.31
N LEU A 736 -51.16 -25.20 16.06
CA LEU A 736 -51.14 -24.61 17.39
C LEU A 736 -51.22 -25.74 18.42
N ILE A 737 -50.37 -25.72 19.44
CA ILE A 737 -50.39 -26.69 20.55
C ILE A 737 -50.40 -25.91 21.87
N ASN A 738 -51.46 -26.03 22.66
CA ASN A 738 -51.54 -25.34 23.95
C ASN A 738 -51.29 -23.82 23.83
N THR A 739 -51.86 -23.19 22.80
CA THR A 739 -51.65 -21.78 22.47
C THR A 739 -52.92 -20.99 22.71
N THR A 740 -52.82 -19.87 23.42
CA THR A 740 -53.95 -18.95 23.63
C THR A 740 -54.16 -18.10 22.37
N PHE A 741 -55.39 -18.05 21.86
CA PHE A 741 -55.81 -17.19 20.74
C PHE A 741 -57.34 -17.02 20.75
N THR A 742 -57.86 -16.08 19.96
CA THR A 742 -59.30 -15.85 19.79
C THR A 742 -59.79 -16.51 18.50
N ILE A 743 -60.67 -17.52 18.60
CA ILE A 743 -61.21 -18.26 17.44
C ILE A 743 -61.85 -17.31 16.40
N SER A 744 -62.57 -16.28 16.84
CA SER A 744 -63.21 -15.31 15.93
C SER A 744 -62.22 -14.35 15.25
N LYS A 745 -60.95 -14.36 15.65
CA LYS A 745 -59.85 -13.56 15.06
C LYS A 745 -58.90 -14.43 14.22
N VAL A 746 -59.41 -15.54 13.70
CA VAL A 746 -58.73 -16.36 12.69
C VAL A 746 -59.40 -16.11 11.35
N ASP A 747 -58.64 -15.66 10.35
CA ASP A 747 -59.15 -15.39 9.00
C ASP A 747 -58.18 -15.87 7.91
N SER A 748 -58.70 -16.29 6.74
CA SER A 748 -57.87 -16.94 5.73
C SER A 748 -58.31 -16.94 4.27
N ASP A 749 -57.27 -17.11 3.45
CA ASP A 749 -57.31 -17.55 2.05
C ASP A 749 -56.39 -18.78 1.79
N GLY A 750 -56.21 -19.71 2.75
CA GLY A 750 -55.16 -20.76 2.65
C GLY A 750 -55.30 -22.03 3.51
N GLY A 751 -54.20 -22.77 3.64
CA GLY A 751 -54.10 -24.15 4.16
C GLY A 751 -54.54 -24.37 5.61
N ASN A 752 -54.47 -25.62 6.07
CA ASN A 752 -55.16 -26.04 7.29
C ASN A 752 -54.44 -25.51 8.55
N LEU A 753 -55.19 -24.86 9.44
CA LEU A 753 -54.71 -24.56 10.79
C LEU A 753 -55.26 -25.60 11.75
N THR A 754 -54.39 -26.40 12.36
CA THR A 754 -54.78 -27.44 13.33
C THR A 754 -54.55 -26.94 14.75
N VAL A 755 -55.57 -27.00 15.60
CA VAL A 755 -55.50 -26.60 17.01
C VAL A 755 -55.48 -27.84 17.89
N LYS A 756 -54.46 -27.97 18.73
CA LYS A 756 -54.26 -29.10 19.63
C LYS A 756 -54.04 -28.65 21.07
N TRP A 757 -54.39 -29.51 22.02
CA TRP A 757 -54.21 -29.29 23.45
C TRP A 757 -53.58 -30.49 24.13
N HIS A 758 -53.00 -30.26 25.31
CA HIS A 758 -52.50 -31.33 26.15
C HIS A 758 -53.64 -31.99 26.91
N LEU A 759 -53.63 -33.33 26.93
CA LEU A 759 -54.50 -34.13 27.78
C LEU A 759 -53.65 -34.99 28.69
N ASP A 760 -53.72 -34.70 29.99
CA ASP A 760 -53.11 -35.50 31.04
C ASP A 760 -54.20 -36.35 31.70
N VAL A 761 -54.05 -37.68 31.70
CA VAL A 761 -55.04 -38.62 32.27
C VAL A 761 -54.42 -39.40 33.42
N TYR A 762 -55.01 -39.22 34.60
CA TYR A 762 -54.74 -40.01 35.80
C TYR A 762 -55.87 -41.01 36.04
N VAL A 763 -55.53 -42.23 36.46
CA VAL A 763 -56.49 -43.29 36.76
C VAL A 763 -56.24 -43.83 38.16
N ASN A 764 -57.30 -43.88 38.97
CA ASN A 764 -57.28 -44.48 40.29
C ASN A 764 -58.38 -45.54 40.47
N ASP A 765 -58.22 -46.41 41.45
CA ASP A 765 -59.26 -47.32 41.90
C ASP A 765 -60.29 -46.60 42.78
N SER A 766 -61.39 -47.29 43.13
CA SER A 766 -62.44 -46.77 44.00
C SER A 766 -61.99 -46.44 45.43
N ASN A 767 -60.80 -46.88 45.85
CA ASN A 767 -60.18 -46.55 47.13
C ASN A 767 -59.19 -45.38 47.02
N GLY A 768 -59.02 -44.80 45.83
CA GLY A 768 -58.12 -43.68 45.56
C GLY A 768 -56.67 -44.09 45.26
N ASN A 769 -56.34 -45.39 45.18
CA ASN A 769 -55.00 -45.85 44.85
C ASN A 769 -54.73 -45.72 43.35
N ASN A 770 -53.47 -45.48 42.98
CA ASN A 770 -53.04 -45.45 41.57
C ASN A 770 -53.40 -46.77 40.86
N ALA A 771 -54.17 -46.69 39.77
CA ALA A 771 -54.48 -47.86 38.97
C ALA A 771 -53.32 -48.14 38.01
N ASN A 772 -52.47 -49.13 38.33
CA ASN A 772 -51.37 -49.56 37.46
C ASN A 772 -51.88 -50.44 36.31
N ASN A 773 -51.30 -50.30 35.12
CA ASN A 773 -51.66 -51.07 33.91
C ASN A 773 -53.14 -50.98 33.51
N ALA A 774 -53.83 -49.89 33.85
CA ALA A 774 -55.16 -49.61 33.32
C ALA A 774 -55.02 -49.10 31.88
N MET A 775 -55.73 -49.74 30.94
CA MET A 775 -55.78 -49.35 29.54
C MET A 775 -56.66 -48.13 29.37
N VAL A 776 -56.08 -47.03 28.88
CA VAL A 776 -56.77 -45.78 28.58
C VAL A 776 -56.90 -45.61 27.07
N ASN A 777 -58.12 -45.48 26.57
CA ASN A 777 -58.40 -45.21 25.16
C ASN A 777 -59.10 -43.87 25.01
N GLY A 778 -58.66 -43.05 24.05
CA GLY A 778 -59.34 -41.82 23.67
C GLY A 778 -59.98 -41.92 22.28
N TYR A 779 -61.28 -41.66 22.20
CA TYR A 779 -62.04 -41.66 20.95
C TYR A 779 -62.50 -40.24 20.59
N ASP A 780 -62.35 -39.83 19.33
CA ASP A 780 -62.85 -38.54 18.84
C ASP A 780 -64.39 -38.47 18.80
N ARG A 781 -64.95 -37.31 18.44
CA ARG A 781 -66.41 -37.11 18.28
C ARG A 781 -67.05 -38.09 17.29
N ASN A 782 -66.30 -38.63 16.34
CA ASN A 782 -66.77 -39.59 15.34
C ASN A 782 -66.52 -41.05 15.77
N ASN A 783 -66.12 -41.28 17.02
CA ASN A 783 -65.80 -42.58 17.60
C ASN A 783 -64.58 -43.27 16.97
N ASN A 784 -63.66 -42.51 16.37
CA ASN A 784 -62.37 -43.03 15.92
C ASN A 784 -61.41 -43.09 17.11
N LEU A 785 -60.64 -44.19 17.22
CA LEU A 785 -59.60 -44.33 18.23
C LEU A 785 -58.40 -43.44 17.89
N GLU A 786 -58.04 -42.53 18.78
CA GLU A 786 -56.96 -41.55 18.58
C GLU A 786 -55.71 -41.90 19.40
N PHE A 787 -55.87 -42.50 20.59
CA PHE A 787 -54.77 -43.10 21.35
C PHE A 787 -55.23 -44.28 22.19
N SER A 788 -54.28 -45.16 22.52
CA SER A 788 -54.45 -46.29 23.44
C SER A 788 -53.15 -46.47 24.23
N GLU A 789 -53.18 -46.27 25.55
CA GLU A 789 -51.99 -46.33 26.40
C GLU A 789 -52.32 -46.90 27.79
N SER A 790 -51.41 -47.68 28.36
CA SER A 790 -51.54 -48.19 29.73
C SER A 790 -50.96 -47.22 30.74
N THR A 791 -51.62 -47.06 31.88
CA THR A 791 -51.07 -46.30 33.00
C THR A 791 -49.82 -46.95 33.59
N ASN A 792 -48.88 -46.12 34.04
CA ASN A 792 -47.74 -46.54 34.84
C ASN A 792 -48.15 -46.82 36.31
N SER A 793 -47.17 -47.20 37.14
CA SER A 793 -47.38 -47.47 38.57
C SER A 793 -47.88 -46.26 39.37
N SER A 794 -47.72 -45.05 38.83
CA SER A 794 -48.22 -43.80 39.40
C SER A 794 -49.63 -43.45 38.92
N GLY A 795 -50.29 -44.32 38.14
CA GLY A 795 -51.64 -44.12 37.64
C GLY A 795 -51.75 -43.18 36.43
N TRP A 796 -50.64 -42.72 35.86
CA TRP A 796 -50.63 -41.79 34.73
C TRP A 796 -50.30 -42.49 33.42
N ILE A 797 -50.95 -42.05 32.33
CA ILE A 797 -50.42 -42.27 30.97
C ILE A 797 -49.43 -41.16 30.61
N ARG A 798 -48.63 -41.35 29.56
CA ARG A 798 -47.89 -40.24 28.94
C ARG A 798 -48.89 -39.18 28.46
N ARG A 799 -48.53 -37.90 28.62
CA ARG A 799 -49.31 -36.78 28.09
C ARG A 799 -49.62 -36.98 26.62
N GLN A 800 -50.89 -36.84 26.26
CA GLN A 800 -51.35 -36.88 24.88
C GLN A 800 -51.47 -35.46 24.30
N ILE A 801 -51.30 -35.34 22.98
CA ILE A 801 -51.53 -34.10 22.23
C ILE A 801 -52.71 -34.35 21.28
N MET A 802 -53.85 -33.79 21.65
CA MET A 802 -55.14 -34.12 21.04
C MET A 802 -55.66 -32.92 20.24
N GLU A 803 -56.29 -33.15 19.09
CA GLU A 803 -56.85 -32.10 18.23
C GLU A 803 -58.20 -31.61 18.76
N GLU A 804 -58.36 -30.30 18.96
CA GLU A 804 -59.69 -29.73 19.21
C GLU A 804 -60.46 -29.61 17.90
N LEU A 805 -59.86 -28.87 16.97
CA LEU A 805 -60.46 -28.49 15.72
C LEU A 805 -59.40 -28.18 14.66
N SER A 806 -59.83 -28.30 13.41
CA SER A 806 -59.10 -27.84 12.24
C SER A 806 -59.90 -26.78 11.49
N PHE A 807 -59.24 -25.71 11.09
CA PHE A 807 -59.76 -24.72 10.16
C PHE A 807 -59.43 -25.18 8.74
N LEU A 808 -60.46 -25.56 7.96
CA LEU A 808 -60.30 -26.03 6.58
C LEU A 808 -60.81 -24.99 5.57
N PRO A 809 -60.09 -24.73 4.47
CA PRO A 809 -60.53 -23.77 3.46
C PRO A 809 -61.85 -24.26 2.81
N ASP A 810 -62.88 -23.41 2.83
CA ASP A 810 -64.17 -23.71 2.18
C ASP A 810 -64.06 -23.50 0.66
N GLN A 811 -64.62 -24.43 -0.13
CA GLN A 811 -64.56 -24.43 -1.59
C GLN A 811 -65.94 -24.73 -2.17
N PRO A 812 -66.46 -23.95 -3.15
CA PRO A 812 -65.97 -22.69 -3.74
C PRO A 812 -66.45 -21.43 -2.95
N PRO A 813 -66.00 -20.20 -3.28
CA PRO A 813 -66.27 -18.98 -2.50
C PRO A 813 -67.77 -18.75 -2.18
N PRO A 814 -68.13 -18.07 -1.06
CA PRO A 814 -67.30 -17.16 -0.27
C PRO A 814 -66.41 -17.84 0.77
N LYS A 815 -65.17 -17.34 0.87
CA LYS A 815 -64.06 -17.87 1.65
C LYS A 815 -64.26 -17.62 3.16
N LYS A 816 -64.82 -18.60 3.86
CA LYS A 816 -64.72 -18.71 5.32
C LYS A 816 -64.08 -20.04 5.65
N PHE A 817 -63.46 -20.19 6.81
CA PHE A 817 -63.04 -21.51 7.26
C PHE A 817 -64.26 -22.35 7.68
N LYS A 818 -64.30 -23.59 7.22
CA LYS A 818 -65.14 -24.63 7.83
C LYS A 818 -64.41 -25.16 9.05
N HIS A 819 -65.04 -25.07 10.22
CA HIS A 819 -64.49 -25.66 11.45
C HIS A 819 -64.85 -27.15 11.49
N VAL A 820 -63.85 -28.01 11.58
CA VAL A 820 -64.03 -29.44 11.81
C VAL A 820 -63.58 -29.76 13.23
N TYR A 821 -64.53 -30.04 14.11
CA TYR A 821 -64.24 -30.37 15.50
C TYR A 821 -64.00 -31.87 15.69
N LYS A 822 -62.95 -32.19 16.44
CA LYS A 822 -62.61 -33.53 16.92
C LYS A 822 -63.07 -33.76 18.37
N THR A 823 -63.13 -32.72 19.18
CA THR A 823 -63.76 -32.73 20.50
C THR A 823 -65.29 -32.77 20.41
N ASN A 824 -66.10 -33.22 21.36
CA ASN A 824 -65.78 -33.82 22.65
C ASN A 824 -65.22 -35.22 22.46
N TYR A 825 -64.16 -35.53 23.22
CA TYR A 825 -63.54 -36.85 23.27
C TYR A 825 -64.28 -37.76 24.24
N THR A 826 -64.31 -39.06 23.94
CA THR A 826 -64.69 -40.09 24.91
C THR A 826 -63.42 -40.77 25.39
N ILE A 827 -63.05 -40.55 26.65
CA ILE A 827 -61.89 -41.20 27.28
C ILE A 827 -62.41 -42.35 28.14
N THR A 828 -61.90 -43.54 27.89
CA THR A 828 -62.22 -44.74 28.66
C THR A 828 -60.97 -45.23 29.38
N ALA A 829 -61.11 -45.72 30.61
CA ALA A 829 -60.06 -46.44 31.32
C ALA A 829 -60.60 -47.80 31.76
N SER A 830 -59.81 -48.86 31.62
CA SER A 830 -60.22 -50.20 32.02
C SER A 830 -59.06 -51.06 32.50
N ASN A 831 -59.31 -51.89 33.50
CA ASN A 831 -58.42 -52.99 33.87
C ASN A 831 -59.26 -54.18 34.25
N SER A 832 -59.08 -55.30 33.53
CA SER A 832 -59.79 -56.54 33.77
C SER A 832 -61.31 -56.30 33.89
N SER A 833 -61.83 -56.17 35.11
CA SER A 833 -63.24 -56.01 35.44
C SER A 833 -63.69 -54.62 35.88
N TYR A 834 -62.81 -53.63 35.87
CA TYR A 834 -63.14 -52.25 36.24
C TYR A 834 -63.13 -51.37 35.00
N LYS A 835 -64.09 -50.44 34.89
CA LYS A 835 -64.22 -49.51 33.77
C LYS A 835 -64.56 -48.10 34.28
N ALA A 836 -64.10 -47.09 33.56
CA ALA A 836 -64.52 -45.70 33.70
C ALA A 836 -64.61 -45.07 32.31
N THR A 837 -65.53 -44.14 32.12
CA THR A 837 -65.68 -43.36 30.89
C THR A 837 -65.94 -41.90 31.25
N ALA A 838 -65.27 -40.98 30.57
CA ALA A 838 -65.55 -39.55 30.67
C ALA A 838 -65.65 -38.91 29.28
N ALA A 839 -66.60 -38.01 29.12
CA ALA A 839 -66.63 -37.09 27.98
C ALA A 839 -65.77 -35.86 28.29
N VAL A 840 -64.81 -35.55 27.41
CA VAL A 840 -63.84 -34.47 27.60
C VAL A 840 -64.00 -33.48 26.45
N ASN A 841 -64.59 -32.32 26.75
CA ASN A 841 -64.54 -31.18 25.85
C ASN A 841 -63.17 -30.51 25.98
N LEU A 842 -62.37 -30.52 24.93
CA LEU A 842 -60.97 -30.12 24.93
C LEU A 842 -60.81 -28.79 24.18
N THR A 843 -61.25 -27.71 24.81
CA THR A 843 -61.10 -26.32 24.34
C THR A 843 -59.88 -25.61 24.93
N GLU A 844 -59.14 -26.32 25.79
CA GLU A 844 -57.93 -25.91 26.49
C GLU A 844 -57.18 -27.18 26.92
N SER A 845 -55.94 -27.05 27.37
CA SER A 845 -55.22 -28.17 27.97
C SER A 845 -55.90 -28.60 29.27
N LYS A 846 -56.13 -29.91 29.43
CA LYS A 846 -56.87 -30.46 30.57
C LYS A 846 -56.12 -31.60 31.23
N SER A 847 -56.25 -31.65 32.54
CA SER A 847 -55.93 -32.82 33.36
C SER A 847 -57.22 -33.41 33.89
N ILE A 848 -57.43 -34.71 33.69
CA ILE A 848 -58.63 -35.42 34.15
C ILE A 848 -58.23 -36.60 35.05
N THR A 849 -59.13 -36.96 35.95
CA THR A 849 -59.04 -38.17 36.76
C THR A 849 -60.18 -39.11 36.40
N LEU A 850 -59.86 -40.37 36.13
CA LEU A 850 -60.82 -41.45 35.94
C LEU A 850 -60.72 -42.42 37.12
N THR A 851 -61.82 -42.58 37.84
CA THR A 851 -61.92 -43.60 38.89
C THR A 851 -62.56 -44.84 38.31
N ILE A 852 -61.80 -45.92 38.17
CA ILE A 852 -62.31 -47.18 37.65
C ILE A 852 -63.16 -47.87 38.71
N GLU A 853 -64.40 -48.20 38.33
CA GLU A 853 -65.36 -48.88 39.19
C GLU A 853 -65.62 -50.31 38.68
N PRO A 854 -65.92 -51.27 39.57
CA PRO A 854 -66.19 -52.65 39.17
C PRO A 854 -67.44 -52.69 38.28
N VAL A 855 -67.35 -53.41 37.16
CA VAL A 855 -68.51 -53.66 36.28
C VAL A 855 -69.45 -54.61 37.01
N PRO A 856 -70.67 -54.19 37.40
CA PRO A 856 -71.53 -54.98 38.30
C PRO A 856 -71.83 -56.41 37.82
N LEU A 857 -72.11 -56.54 36.53
CA LEU A 857 -72.34 -57.81 35.83
C LEU A 857 -71.29 -57.92 34.73
N TYR A 858 -70.17 -58.56 35.02
CA TYR A 858 -68.97 -58.53 34.18
C TYR A 858 -68.92 -59.77 33.27
N ILE A 859 -68.87 -59.56 31.95
CA ILE A 859 -68.70 -60.64 30.97
C ILE A 859 -67.27 -60.66 30.43
N HIS A 860 -66.63 -61.83 30.43
CA HIS A 860 -65.22 -61.96 30.07
C HIS A 860 -64.86 -63.31 29.45
N ASN A 861 -63.58 -63.46 29.07
CA ASN A 861 -63.02 -64.69 28.51
C ASN A 861 -63.76 -65.24 27.29
N LEU A 862 -64.30 -64.36 26.43
CA LEU A 862 -64.87 -64.79 25.16
C LEU A 862 -63.78 -65.37 24.26
N SER A 863 -63.82 -66.68 24.06
CA SER A 863 -62.80 -67.43 23.32
C SER A 863 -63.41 -68.57 22.51
N VAL A 864 -62.65 -69.08 21.54
CA VAL A 864 -62.99 -70.33 20.83
C VAL A 864 -62.29 -71.48 21.55
N LEU A 865 -63.06 -72.38 22.15
CA LEU A 865 -62.52 -73.59 22.78
C LEU A 865 -62.28 -74.73 21.80
N ASN A 866 -63.09 -74.81 20.75
CA ASN A 866 -62.96 -75.86 19.74
C ASN A 866 -63.39 -75.33 18.37
N ALA A 867 -62.63 -75.70 17.33
CA ALA A 867 -62.86 -75.30 15.94
C ALA A 867 -62.74 -76.50 15.00
N SER A 868 -63.76 -76.72 14.16
CA SER A 868 -63.76 -77.76 13.13
C SER A 868 -64.58 -77.29 11.93
N GLU A 869 -63.94 -77.09 10.77
CA GLU A 869 -64.57 -76.53 9.56
C GLU A 869 -65.36 -75.25 9.90
N LYS A 870 -66.69 -75.26 9.66
CA LYS A 870 -67.63 -74.18 9.99
C LYS A 870 -68.13 -74.17 11.43
N ASN A 871 -67.83 -75.20 12.23
CA ASN A 871 -68.26 -75.28 13.63
C ASN A 871 -67.28 -74.57 14.56
N ARG A 872 -67.80 -73.77 15.50
CA ARG A 872 -67.06 -73.19 16.62
C ARG A 872 -67.81 -73.46 17.92
N THR A 873 -67.06 -73.80 18.97
CA THR A 873 -67.56 -73.78 20.35
C THR A 873 -66.95 -72.58 21.05
N PHE A 874 -67.78 -71.64 21.43
CA PHE A 874 -67.42 -70.44 22.17
C PHE A 874 -67.56 -70.69 23.66
N GLU A 875 -66.66 -70.11 24.45
CA GLU A 875 -66.80 -69.95 25.89
C GLU A 875 -66.84 -68.47 26.22
N PHE A 876 -67.68 -68.07 27.15
CA PHE A 876 -67.56 -66.80 27.87
C PHE A 876 -68.08 -66.97 29.30
N LEU A 877 -67.56 -66.14 30.20
CA LEU A 877 -67.86 -66.17 31.61
C LEU A 877 -68.66 -64.92 31.99
N ILE A 878 -69.63 -65.07 32.90
CA ILE A 878 -70.37 -63.93 33.49
C ILE A 878 -70.19 -63.98 35.00
N THR A 879 -69.68 -62.90 35.59
CA THR A 879 -69.39 -62.78 37.02
C THR A 879 -70.22 -61.68 37.66
N ASN A 880 -70.82 -61.93 38.83
CA ASN A 880 -71.39 -60.88 39.67
C ASN A 880 -70.28 -60.24 40.51
N GLN A 881 -70.02 -58.95 40.31
CA GLN A 881 -69.00 -58.19 41.07
C GLN A 881 -69.59 -57.32 42.18
N LEU A 882 -70.91 -57.30 42.35
CA LEU A 882 -71.55 -56.60 43.46
C LEU A 882 -71.41 -57.39 44.76
N THR A 883 -71.55 -56.68 45.87
CA THR A 883 -71.67 -57.27 47.21
C THR A 883 -73.08 -57.80 47.52
N ALA A 884 -74.01 -57.72 46.55
CA ALA A 884 -75.37 -58.24 46.61
C ALA A 884 -75.66 -59.24 45.47
N ASN A 885 -76.65 -60.10 45.65
CA ASN A 885 -77.11 -61.02 44.61
C ASN A 885 -77.69 -60.24 43.42
N ILE A 886 -77.41 -60.69 42.19
CA ILE A 886 -78.08 -60.22 40.99
C ILE A 886 -79.01 -61.34 40.52
N THR A 887 -80.33 -61.08 40.55
CA THR A 887 -81.37 -62.02 40.08
C THR A 887 -81.84 -61.60 38.70
N ASP A 888 -82.31 -62.53 37.86
CA ASP A 888 -82.81 -62.26 36.50
C ASP A 888 -81.74 -61.91 35.45
N ILE A 889 -80.57 -62.52 35.54
CA ILE A 889 -79.52 -62.38 34.51
C ILE A 889 -79.88 -63.23 33.30
N SER A 890 -79.90 -62.61 32.13
CA SER A 890 -79.96 -63.28 30.82
C SER A 890 -78.69 -62.98 30.03
N TRP A 891 -78.42 -63.76 28.98
CA TRP A 891 -77.33 -63.46 28.06
C TRP A 891 -77.74 -63.68 26.61
N GLN A 892 -77.02 -63.03 25.72
CA GLN A 892 -77.21 -63.08 24.28
C GLN A 892 -75.86 -63.28 23.60
N PHE A 893 -75.83 -64.12 22.57
CA PHE A 893 -74.68 -64.34 21.72
C PHE A 893 -75.06 -64.11 20.27
N ASP A 894 -74.65 -62.97 19.72
CA ASP A 894 -74.84 -62.60 18.33
C ASP A 894 -73.65 -63.14 17.52
N THR A 895 -73.93 -64.06 16.59
CA THR A 895 -72.90 -64.71 15.78
C THR A 895 -72.40 -63.81 14.65
N LYS A 896 -73.09 -62.69 14.36
CA LYS A 896 -72.93 -61.87 13.14
C LYS A 896 -73.07 -62.66 11.84
N ASP A 897 -73.64 -63.85 11.91
CA ASP A 897 -74.02 -64.71 10.78
C ASP A 897 -75.56 -64.71 10.66
N ASN A 898 -76.18 -63.54 10.87
CA ASN A 898 -77.62 -63.34 10.96
C ASN A 898 -78.35 -64.22 11.99
N ASN A 899 -77.66 -64.70 13.03
CA ASN A 899 -78.25 -65.50 14.09
C ASN A 899 -77.88 -64.95 15.48
N ILE A 900 -78.86 -64.88 16.37
CA ILE A 900 -78.70 -64.40 17.74
C ILE A 900 -79.24 -65.48 18.70
N ILE A 901 -78.37 -66.00 19.55
CA ILE A 901 -78.70 -67.06 20.52
C ILE A 901 -78.92 -66.42 21.89
N ASN A 902 -80.06 -66.65 22.52
CA ASN A 902 -80.38 -66.11 23.84
C ASN A 902 -80.39 -67.21 24.91
N SER A 903 -80.07 -66.85 26.15
CA SER A 903 -80.28 -67.70 27.31
C SER A 903 -81.76 -68.07 27.46
N ILE A 904 -82.05 -69.34 27.70
CA ILE A 904 -83.43 -69.84 27.84
C ILE A 904 -83.99 -69.57 29.24
N ASN A 905 -83.11 -69.53 30.25
CA ASN A 905 -83.46 -69.29 31.64
C ASN A 905 -82.69 -68.10 32.20
N ASN A 906 -83.35 -67.36 33.09
CA ASN A 906 -82.70 -66.37 33.92
C ASN A 906 -81.80 -67.05 34.97
N ILE A 907 -80.66 -66.43 35.26
CA ILE A 907 -79.66 -66.89 36.21
C ILE A 907 -79.67 -65.95 37.43
N ILE A 908 -79.40 -66.51 38.60
CA ILE A 908 -79.09 -65.75 39.82
C ILE A 908 -77.61 -65.96 40.09
N LEU A 909 -76.85 -64.88 40.27
CA LEU A 909 -75.45 -64.94 40.69
C LEU A 909 -75.30 -64.27 42.06
N ILE A 910 -74.76 -64.99 43.05
CA ILE A 910 -74.37 -64.41 44.35
C ILE A 910 -73.06 -63.59 44.22
N PRO A 911 -72.70 -62.73 45.19
CA PRO A 911 -71.46 -61.94 45.13
C PRO A 911 -70.22 -62.77 44.80
N GLY A 912 -69.48 -62.38 43.76
CA GLY A 912 -68.28 -63.06 43.28
C GLY A 912 -68.53 -64.35 42.45
N GLU A 913 -69.78 -64.82 42.34
CA GLU A 913 -70.10 -66.02 41.58
C GLU A 913 -69.93 -65.80 40.08
N THR A 914 -69.42 -66.83 39.40
CA THR A 914 -69.16 -66.82 37.95
C THR A 914 -69.81 -68.02 37.29
N ILE A 915 -70.55 -67.77 36.20
CA ILE A 915 -71.10 -68.83 35.35
C ILE A 915 -70.31 -68.94 34.05
N PHE A 916 -70.11 -70.18 33.60
CA PHE A 916 -69.47 -70.53 32.33
C PHE A 916 -70.55 -70.81 31.29
N THR A 917 -70.48 -70.13 30.16
CA THR A 917 -71.41 -70.34 29.05
C THR A 917 -70.67 -70.91 27.86
N TYR A 918 -71.16 -72.05 27.36
CA TYR A 918 -70.64 -72.71 26.16
C TYR A 918 -71.67 -72.65 25.04
N ILE A 919 -71.26 -72.16 23.86
CA ILE A 919 -72.14 -72.07 22.70
C ILE A 919 -71.48 -72.75 21.52
N LYS A 920 -72.09 -73.83 21.03
CA LYS A 920 -71.73 -74.44 19.77
C LYS A 920 -72.55 -73.83 18.65
N TYR A 921 -71.88 -73.29 17.63
CA TYR A 921 -72.53 -72.72 16.44
C TYR A 921 -71.84 -73.19 15.17
N ASN A 922 -72.62 -73.40 14.11
CA ASN A 922 -72.15 -73.78 12.78
C ASN A 922 -72.40 -72.61 11.82
N PHE A 923 -71.33 -71.97 11.35
CA PHE A 923 -71.43 -70.79 10.49
C PHE A 923 -71.91 -71.15 9.08
N SER A 924 -72.73 -70.30 8.49
CA SER A 924 -73.34 -70.55 7.18
C SER A 924 -72.30 -70.52 6.04
N THR A 925 -71.33 -69.60 6.11
CA THR A 925 -70.27 -69.40 5.11
C THR A 925 -68.89 -69.25 5.75
N THR A 926 -67.86 -69.30 4.91
CA THR A 926 -66.47 -68.99 5.30
C THR A 926 -66.28 -67.48 5.32
N GLY A 927 -65.51 -66.95 6.27
CA GLY A 927 -65.30 -65.51 6.44
C GLY A 927 -64.87 -65.15 7.85
N THR A 928 -64.63 -63.86 8.11
CA THR A 928 -64.33 -63.36 9.45
C THR A 928 -65.58 -62.77 10.07
N TYR A 929 -65.96 -63.26 11.25
CA TYR A 929 -67.12 -62.82 12.01
C TYR A 929 -66.68 -62.18 13.33
N ASN A 930 -67.26 -61.03 13.69
CA ASN A 930 -67.06 -60.38 14.98
C ASN A 930 -68.18 -60.79 15.94
N VAL A 931 -68.07 -61.99 16.51
CA VAL A 931 -69.12 -62.51 17.41
C VAL A 931 -69.19 -61.67 18.69
N ASN A 932 -70.39 -61.47 19.22
CA ASN A 932 -70.64 -60.66 20.41
C ASN A 932 -71.38 -61.47 21.47
N ALA A 933 -70.82 -61.58 22.67
CA ALA A 933 -71.52 -62.09 23.85
C ALA A 933 -71.94 -60.90 24.74
N THR A 934 -73.16 -60.92 25.26
CA THR A 934 -73.73 -59.85 26.08
C THR A 934 -74.45 -60.46 27.28
N ALA A 935 -74.15 -60.00 28.50
CA ALA A 935 -74.92 -60.30 29.72
C ALA A 935 -75.86 -59.14 30.04
N ILE A 936 -77.10 -59.43 30.46
CA ILE A 936 -78.18 -58.44 30.65
C ILE A 936 -78.94 -58.75 31.93
N ASN A 937 -79.06 -57.77 32.81
CA ASN A 937 -79.95 -57.78 33.96
C ASN A 937 -80.60 -56.39 34.14
N GLY A 938 -81.83 -56.23 33.64
CA GLY A 938 -82.49 -54.92 33.62
C GLY A 938 -81.64 -53.87 32.90
N SER A 939 -81.17 -52.85 33.62
CA SER A 939 -80.25 -51.82 33.11
C SER A 939 -78.77 -52.20 33.16
N LEU A 940 -78.39 -53.22 33.93
CA LEU A 940 -77.02 -53.73 33.97
C LEU A 940 -76.76 -54.53 32.71
N LYS A 941 -75.81 -54.10 31.90
CA LYS A 941 -75.44 -54.74 30.66
C LYS A 941 -73.94 -54.64 30.45
N ASP A 942 -73.30 -55.75 30.10
CA ASP A 942 -71.91 -55.77 29.66
C ASP A 942 -71.78 -56.70 28.45
N SER A 943 -70.82 -56.42 27.58
CA SER A 943 -70.61 -57.20 26.36
C SER A 943 -69.14 -57.30 26.00
N ILE A 944 -68.80 -58.40 25.31
CA ILE A 944 -67.45 -58.70 24.83
C ILE A 944 -67.52 -59.23 23.40
N ASN A 945 -66.57 -58.83 22.57
CA ASN A 945 -66.48 -59.21 21.16
C ASN A 945 -65.27 -60.09 20.90
N LEU A 946 -65.36 -60.98 19.92
CA LEU A 946 -64.24 -61.78 19.42
C LEU A 946 -64.29 -61.86 17.89
N ASN A 947 -63.18 -61.51 17.22
CA ASN A 947 -63.03 -61.77 15.80
C ASN A 947 -62.63 -63.24 15.58
N VAL A 948 -63.38 -63.93 14.74
CA VAL A 948 -63.18 -65.36 14.46
C VAL A 948 -63.17 -65.57 12.97
N THR A 949 -62.11 -66.18 12.45
CA THR A 949 -62.04 -66.57 11.04
C THR A 949 -62.53 -68.01 10.87
N ILE A 950 -63.50 -68.16 9.98
CA ILE A 950 -64.11 -69.42 9.57
C ILE A 950 -63.55 -69.79 8.21
N SER A 951 -62.72 -70.83 8.22
CA SER A 951 -62.08 -71.45 7.04
C SER A 951 -62.97 -72.50 6.39
#